data_AF-A0A7J8Y3B7-F1
#
_entry.id   AF-A0A7J8Y3B7-F1
#
_cell.length_a   1.000
_cell.length_b   1.000
_cell.length_c   1.000
_cell.angle_alpha   90.00
_cell.angle_beta   90.00
_cell.angle_gamma   90.00
#
_symmetry.space_group_name_H-M   'P 1'
#
loop_
_entity.id
_entity.type
_entity.pdbx_description
1 polymer ?
#
loop_
_entity_poly.entity_id
_entity_poly.type
_entity_poly.pdbx_seq_one_letter_code
_entity_poly.pdbx_strand_id
1 'polypeptide(L)'
;MGSMEHPLPSLSVEGAVRADGESFEETVWQQEYSLSNGSSIAPGGGSGGTVLLFLQKLTLGKSASLSSVGGYGSSKGGGGGGGGRIHFHWSDIPTGDVYQPIASVKGNIYARGGLGGDQSGGGENGTVTGKTCPKGLYGTFCAECPVGTYKNVSGSDSSLCRPCPASQLPHRAVYVYVRGGVAETPCPFECISDRYHMPHCFTALEELIYTFGGPWLFGLLLLGLLILLALVLSVARMKFVGVDELPGPAPTQHGSQRDHSFPFLESLNEVLETNRVEESQSHVHRMYFMGPNTFSEPWHLPHTPPEEIKEIVYEGAYNTFVDEINAIAAYQWWEGAIYTILSILAYPLALSWQQWRRRMRLQRLREFVRSEYDHACLRSCRSRALYEGLKVSATTDLMLAYVDFFLGGDEKRTDLPPRLPQRFPMAIIFGGDGSYMAPFSLQIDNVLTSLMSQLVAPTTWYRLVAGLNAQLRLVRRGRLRATFRPVLRWLEMHANPALRIHGVRIDLAWSQATPGNYRQYGLLVYSVEEENEPICLGNTNGGFKTETFSRVKTTDMPNESGSPREDVPLTQGHRSSEGFARRKRSYRGIIDANSLQKLEEKRDIFYLLSFILHNTKPGGHQDLVGLVISMLLLGDFSLVLLTFLQLYSISLVDVFLVLFILPLGILLPFPAGINALFSHGPRRSAGLARFYALWNLTSLINVVSSWNFDLHFTC
;
A
#
# COMPACT_ATOMS: atom_id res chain seq x y z
N MET A 1 73.94 21.77 23.10
CA MET A 1 74.39 20.78 22.10
C MET A 1 74.12 21.35 20.72
N GLY A 2 75.10 21.29 19.81
CA GLY A 2 75.09 22.09 18.57
C GLY A 2 75.24 23.60 18.84
N SER A 3 75.35 24.39 17.77
CA SER A 3 75.27 25.86 17.79
C SER A 3 74.26 26.36 16.76
N MET A 4 74.02 27.67 16.71
CA MET A 4 73.12 28.29 15.72
C MET A 4 73.70 28.29 14.30
N GLU A 5 75.04 28.31 14.18
CA GLU A 5 75.77 28.21 12.90
C GLU A 5 75.96 26.74 12.47
N HIS A 6 76.15 25.85 13.45
CA HIS A 6 76.40 24.42 13.25
C HIS A 6 75.43 23.57 14.10
N PRO A 7 74.15 23.46 13.67
CA PRO A 7 73.15 22.62 14.31
C PRO A 7 73.43 21.12 14.06
N LEU A 8 73.00 20.26 14.98
CA LEU A 8 73.12 18.81 14.82
C LEU A 8 72.13 18.28 13.77
N PRO A 9 72.57 17.51 12.75
CA PRO A 9 71.67 17.00 11.71
C PRO A 9 70.66 15.98 12.24
N SER A 10 71.05 15.20 13.25
CA SER A 10 70.12 14.44 14.07
C SER A 10 70.67 14.20 15.47
N LEU A 11 69.77 14.02 16.43
CA LEU A 11 70.07 13.60 17.80
C LEU A 11 69.14 12.46 18.19
N SER A 12 69.67 11.26 18.35
CA SER A 12 68.95 10.11 18.92
C SER A 12 69.40 9.85 20.35
N VAL A 13 68.43 9.65 21.24
CA VAL A 13 68.67 9.41 22.67
C VAL A 13 67.83 8.19 23.09
N GLU A 14 68.51 7.12 23.52
CA GLU A 14 67.87 5.90 24.06
C GLU A 14 67.99 5.79 25.60
N GLY A 15 68.92 6.56 26.19
CA GLY A 15 69.16 6.66 27.63
C GLY A 15 68.77 8.02 28.22
N ALA A 16 69.52 8.50 29.21
CA ALA A 16 69.22 9.75 29.90
C ALA A 16 70.14 10.91 29.48
N VAL A 17 69.55 12.09 29.26
CA VAL A 17 70.25 13.38 29.19
C VAL A 17 69.70 14.23 30.33
N ARG A 18 70.53 14.49 31.34
CA ARG A 18 70.14 15.11 32.61
C ARG A 18 70.88 16.42 32.84
N ALA A 19 70.14 17.44 33.24
CA ALA A 19 70.63 18.63 33.92
C ALA A 19 69.83 18.82 35.22
N ASP A 20 69.55 17.71 35.90
CA ASP A 20 68.77 17.67 37.13
C ASP A 20 69.58 18.25 38.31
N GLY A 21 68.91 18.95 39.21
CA GLY A 21 69.52 19.53 40.40
C GLY A 21 69.81 18.47 41.47
N GLU A 22 70.91 18.65 42.18
CA GLU A 22 71.32 17.74 43.26
C GLU A 22 70.29 17.71 44.39
N SER A 23 69.96 16.51 44.86
CA SER A 23 68.99 16.27 45.93
C SER A 23 69.72 15.97 47.23
N PHE A 24 69.16 16.35 48.37
CA PHE A 24 69.74 15.99 49.66
C PHE A 24 69.53 14.50 49.97
N GLU A 25 70.52 13.67 49.64
CA GLU A 25 70.62 12.31 50.19
C GLU A 25 71.23 12.37 51.60
N GLU A 26 70.52 11.80 52.58
CA GLU A 26 71.01 11.70 53.96
C GLU A 26 72.10 10.60 54.05
N THR A 27 73.31 10.95 53.61
CA THR A 27 74.46 10.05 53.56
C THR A 27 74.85 9.61 54.98
N VAL A 28 74.56 8.34 55.28
CA VAL A 28 74.75 7.72 56.62
C VAL A 28 76.24 7.49 56.89
N TRP A 29 76.96 8.56 57.23
CA TRP A 29 78.29 8.48 57.81
C TRP A 29 78.18 8.23 59.32
N GLN A 30 78.52 7.01 59.74
CA GLN A 30 78.71 6.70 61.16
C GLN A 30 79.97 7.38 61.68
N GLN A 31 79.84 8.60 62.21
CA GLN A 31 80.88 9.24 63.00
C GLN A 31 80.33 9.60 64.39
N GLU A 32 80.91 8.97 65.41
CA GLU A 32 80.54 9.11 66.81
C GLU A 32 81.07 10.44 67.39
N TYR A 33 80.39 10.98 68.41
CA TYR A 33 80.78 12.14 69.22
C TYR A 33 81.06 13.48 68.49
N SER A 34 80.07 14.38 68.54
CA SER A 34 80.30 15.78 68.89
C SER A 34 79.04 16.43 69.47
N LEU A 35 79.13 16.90 70.73
CA LEU A 35 78.09 17.67 71.41
C LEU A 35 78.42 19.17 71.29
N SER A 36 77.72 19.88 70.40
CA SER A 36 77.74 21.34 70.37
C SER A 36 76.43 21.90 69.81
N ASN A 37 75.99 23.04 70.35
CA ASN A 37 74.84 23.77 69.80
C ASN A 37 75.20 24.35 68.43
N GLY A 38 74.56 23.84 67.38
CA GLY A 38 74.55 24.42 66.04
C GLY A 38 73.11 24.40 65.50
N SER A 39 72.73 25.42 64.74
CA SER A 39 71.46 25.41 64.02
C SER A 39 71.45 24.22 63.04
N SER A 40 70.35 23.47 63.02
CA SER A 40 70.15 22.40 62.05
C SER A 40 69.94 23.02 60.66
N ILE A 41 71.05 23.23 59.94
CA ILE A 41 71.02 23.68 58.54
C ILE A 41 70.30 22.62 57.72
N ALA A 42 69.07 22.92 57.29
CA ALA A 42 68.30 22.10 56.37
C ALA A 42 68.59 22.61 54.94
N PRO A 43 69.48 21.96 54.17
CA PRO A 43 69.77 22.39 52.81
C PRO A 43 68.53 22.22 51.92
N GLY A 44 68.29 23.24 51.08
CA GLY A 44 67.33 23.14 49.98
C GLY A 44 67.91 22.32 48.82
N GLY A 45 67.04 21.81 47.95
CA GLY A 45 67.46 21.08 46.75
C GLY A 45 68.06 22.00 45.69
N GLY A 46 69.03 21.51 44.91
CA GLY A 46 69.64 22.26 43.83
C GLY A 46 68.64 22.57 42.70
N SER A 47 68.75 23.73 42.07
CA SER A 47 67.92 24.06 40.90
C SER A 47 68.32 23.24 39.67
N GLY A 48 67.35 22.81 38.86
CA GLY A 48 67.61 22.23 37.55
C GLY A 48 68.32 23.21 36.61
N GLY A 49 69.23 22.70 35.79
CA GLY A 49 70.07 23.47 34.88
C GLY A 49 69.35 23.92 33.59
N THR A 50 70.12 24.16 32.53
CA THR A 50 69.56 24.53 31.22
C THR A 50 70.12 23.66 30.10
N VAL A 51 69.22 23.01 29.36
CA VAL A 51 69.53 22.16 28.21
C VAL A 51 69.11 22.87 26.92
N LEU A 52 70.07 23.54 26.27
CA LEU A 52 69.89 24.14 24.94
C LEU A 52 70.30 23.15 23.86
N LEU A 53 69.41 22.88 22.91
CA LEU A 53 69.60 21.93 21.82
C LEU A 53 69.38 22.62 20.47
N PHE A 54 70.41 22.66 19.62
CA PHE A 54 70.35 23.19 18.25
C PHE A 54 70.44 22.04 17.26
N LEU A 55 69.38 21.77 16.50
CA LEU A 55 69.26 20.56 15.68
C LEU A 55 68.25 20.68 14.53
N GLN A 56 68.37 19.76 13.57
CA GLN A 56 67.40 19.52 12.50
C GLN A 56 66.37 18.44 12.89
N LYS A 57 66.80 17.34 13.55
CA LYS A 57 65.92 16.19 13.85
C LYS A 57 66.18 15.53 15.21
N LEU A 58 65.10 15.19 15.93
CA LEU A 58 65.13 14.55 17.26
C LEU A 58 64.46 13.17 17.26
N THR A 59 65.09 12.18 17.89
CA THR A 59 64.47 10.89 18.22
C THR A 59 64.73 10.56 19.69
N LEU A 60 63.66 10.57 20.50
CA LEU A 60 63.70 10.18 21.91
C LEU A 60 63.07 8.78 22.06
N GLY A 61 63.90 7.77 22.30
CA GLY A 61 63.52 6.37 22.44
C GLY A 61 62.58 6.11 23.62
N LYS A 62 61.91 4.94 23.64
CA LYS A 62 60.88 4.64 24.67
C LYS A 62 61.41 4.65 26.10
N SER A 63 62.65 4.23 26.31
CA SER A 63 63.35 4.22 27.60
C SER A 63 64.00 5.55 27.97
N ALA A 64 64.03 6.52 27.05
CA ALA A 64 64.86 7.69 27.18
C ALA A 64 64.21 8.79 28.03
N SER A 65 65.05 9.57 28.73
CA SER A 65 64.62 10.68 29.57
C SER A 65 65.47 11.92 29.31
N LEU A 66 64.82 13.02 28.90
CA LEU A 66 65.44 14.34 28.82
C LEU A 66 64.95 15.17 30.02
N SER A 67 65.78 15.35 31.03
CA SER A 67 65.37 15.94 32.31
C SER A 67 66.21 17.15 32.73
N SER A 68 65.53 18.14 33.31
CA SER A 68 66.09 19.31 34.00
C SER A 68 65.17 19.64 35.19
N VAL A 69 65.06 18.69 36.11
CA VAL A 69 64.20 18.71 37.30
C VAL A 69 64.98 19.30 38.47
N GLY A 70 64.34 20.06 39.35
CA GLY A 70 64.95 20.54 40.59
C GLY A 70 65.12 19.41 41.61
N GLY A 71 66.20 19.46 42.39
CA GLY A 71 66.50 18.48 43.42
C GLY A 71 65.55 18.56 44.62
N TYR A 72 65.44 17.44 45.34
CA TYR A 72 64.66 17.36 46.57
C TYR A 72 65.39 18.05 47.74
N GLY A 73 64.65 18.85 48.50
CA GLY A 73 65.15 19.50 49.71
C GLY A 73 65.18 18.56 50.92
N SER A 74 65.93 18.94 51.96
CA SER A 74 66.06 18.12 53.17
C SER A 74 64.72 17.93 53.90
N SER A 75 64.46 16.71 54.36
CA SER A 75 63.29 16.33 55.18
C SER A 75 63.12 17.22 56.43
N LYS A 76 64.21 17.81 56.94
CA LYS A 76 64.25 18.69 58.11
C LYS A 76 63.82 20.15 57.80
N GLY A 77 63.11 20.37 56.70
CA GLY A 77 62.51 21.67 56.32
C GLY A 77 63.23 22.43 55.20
N GLY A 78 64.02 21.75 54.36
CA GLY A 78 64.67 22.35 53.20
C GLY A 78 63.73 22.45 52.01
N GLY A 79 63.61 23.64 51.41
CA GLY A 79 62.78 23.88 50.23
C GLY A 79 63.25 23.13 48.97
N GLY A 80 62.32 22.81 48.08
CA GLY A 80 62.62 22.10 46.83
C GLY A 80 63.29 23.00 45.78
N GLY A 81 64.21 22.43 44.99
CA GLY A 81 64.91 23.16 43.93
C GLY A 81 63.97 23.57 42.80
N GLY A 82 64.17 24.76 42.22
CA GLY A 82 63.42 25.19 41.04
C GLY A 82 63.71 24.33 39.82
N GLY A 83 62.71 24.10 38.96
CA GLY A 83 62.86 23.35 37.72
C GLY A 83 63.65 24.13 36.66
N GLY A 84 64.44 23.40 35.87
CA GLY A 84 65.32 23.99 34.87
C GLY A 84 64.65 24.30 33.53
N ARG A 85 65.44 24.68 32.52
CA ARG A 85 64.94 25.03 31.18
C ARG A 85 65.41 24.05 30.11
N ILE A 86 64.49 23.59 29.27
CA ILE A 86 64.79 22.81 28.06
C ILE A 86 64.35 23.64 26.84
N HIS A 87 65.25 23.84 25.87
CA HIS A 87 64.95 24.61 24.67
C HIS A 87 65.39 23.88 23.39
N PHE A 88 64.45 23.69 22.46
CA PHE A 88 64.67 23.11 21.15
C PHE A 88 64.72 24.21 20.07
N HIS A 89 65.90 24.45 19.54
CA HIS A 89 66.13 25.38 18.44
C HIS A 89 66.25 24.62 17.12
N TRP A 90 65.11 24.49 16.42
CA TRP A 90 65.03 23.87 15.10
C TRP A 90 65.74 24.75 14.06
N SER A 91 66.79 24.28 13.39
CA SER A 91 67.47 25.12 12.40
C SER A 91 66.61 25.35 11.15
N ASP A 92 66.09 24.26 10.60
CA ASP A 92 65.18 24.21 9.45
C ASP A 92 63.91 23.44 9.84
N ILE A 93 62.76 23.86 9.30
CA ILE A 93 61.44 23.26 9.56
C ILE A 93 60.75 23.12 8.20
N PRO A 94 60.61 21.90 7.64
CA PRO A 94 59.97 21.71 6.35
C PRO A 94 58.48 22.08 6.43
N THR A 95 57.88 22.46 5.30
CA THR A 95 56.48 22.91 5.22
C THR A 95 55.77 22.34 3.98
N GLY A 96 54.44 22.35 3.99
CA GLY A 96 53.61 21.80 2.91
C GLY A 96 53.93 20.34 2.59
N ASP A 97 53.91 19.98 1.30
CA ASP A 97 54.11 18.60 0.82
C ASP A 97 55.46 17.97 1.23
N VAL A 98 56.46 18.81 1.53
CA VAL A 98 57.80 18.37 1.96
C VAL A 98 57.86 18.05 3.46
N TYR A 99 56.81 18.40 4.23
CA TYR A 99 56.79 18.22 5.69
C TYR A 99 57.13 16.78 6.12
N GLN A 100 57.98 16.68 7.13
CA GLN A 100 58.26 15.44 7.85
C GLN A 100 58.37 15.78 9.35
N PRO A 101 57.90 14.91 10.26
CA PRO A 101 58.04 15.14 11.70
C PRO A 101 59.52 15.32 12.11
N ILE A 102 59.85 16.54 12.53
CA ILE A 102 61.20 16.92 12.98
C ILE A 102 61.56 16.31 14.35
N ALA A 103 60.57 15.87 15.12
CA ALA A 103 60.78 15.14 16.36
C ALA A 103 59.89 13.87 16.44
N SER A 104 60.47 12.76 16.87
CA SER A 104 59.73 11.58 17.33
C SER A 104 60.00 11.37 18.82
N VAL A 105 59.05 11.78 19.66
CA VAL A 105 59.16 11.75 21.12
C VAL A 105 58.37 10.55 21.65
N LYS A 106 59.06 9.47 22.02
CA LYS A 106 58.47 8.25 22.59
C LYS A 106 58.86 8.01 24.06
N GLY A 107 59.94 8.64 24.50
CA GLY A 107 60.37 8.72 25.91
C GLY A 107 59.83 9.96 26.61
N ASN A 108 60.36 10.24 27.80
CA ASN A 108 59.85 11.28 28.70
C ASN A 108 60.71 12.56 28.68
N ILE A 109 60.05 13.71 28.82
CA ILE A 109 60.70 15.02 28.98
C ILE A 109 60.22 15.64 30.29
N TYR A 110 61.15 16.04 31.17
CA TYR A 110 60.83 16.56 32.49
C TYR A 110 61.53 17.90 32.77
N ALA A 111 60.77 18.94 33.04
CA ALA A 111 61.25 20.19 33.62
C ALA A 111 60.31 20.58 34.76
N ARG A 112 60.57 20.06 35.96
CA ARG A 112 59.70 20.21 37.14
C ARG A 112 60.49 20.74 38.33
N GLY A 113 59.80 21.38 39.27
CA GLY A 113 60.41 21.67 40.57
C GLY A 113 60.60 20.40 41.39
N GLY A 114 61.62 20.40 42.25
CA GLY A 114 61.78 19.40 43.29
C GLY A 114 60.80 19.64 44.44
N LEU A 115 60.52 18.59 45.23
CA LEU A 115 59.73 18.71 46.45
C LEU A 115 60.60 19.23 47.60
N GLY A 116 60.02 20.05 48.48
CA GLY A 116 60.61 20.40 49.77
C GLY A 116 60.21 19.42 50.86
N GLY A 117 60.85 19.52 52.04
CA GLY A 117 60.40 18.82 53.25
C GLY A 117 59.07 19.37 53.81
N ASP A 118 58.46 18.65 54.75
CA ASP A 118 57.04 18.75 55.18
C ASP A 118 56.47 20.14 55.55
N GLN A 119 57.33 21.13 55.81
CA GLN A 119 56.94 22.51 56.18
C GLN A 119 57.44 23.58 55.18
N SER A 120 57.99 23.15 54.04
CA SER A 120 58.70 24.00 53.09
C SER A 120 58.19 23.82 51.67
N GLY A 121 58.12 24.91 50.90
CA GLY A 121 57.60 24.88 49.53
C GLY A 121 58.46 24.02 48.58
N GLY A 122 57.79 23.32 47.67
CA GLY A 122 58.44 22.77 46.48
C GLY A 122 58.84 23.89 45.50
N GLY A 123 59.81 23.60 44.63
CA GLY A 123 60.26 24.55 43.61
C GLY A 123 59.23 24.79 42.52
N GLU A 124 59.34 25.92 41.82
CA GLU A 124 58.52 26.19 40.63
C GLU A 124 58.86 25.20 39.49
N ASN A 125 57.89 24.91 38.62
CA ASN A 125 58.13 24.06 37.46
C ASN A 125 59.01 24.75 36.40
N GLY A 126 59.83 23.93 35.74
CA GLY A 126 60.71 24.37 34.67
C GLY A 126 59.96 24.61 33.35
N THR A 127 60.67 25.15 32.36
CA THR A 127 60.09 25.48 31.05
C THR A 127 60.63 24.59 29.94
N VAL A 128 59.73 24.00 29.16
CA VAL A 128 60.06 23.29 27.91
C VAL A 128 59.59 24.15 26.74
N THR A 129 60.51 24.62 25.90
CA THR A 129 60.25 25.63 24.87
C THR A 129 60.82 25.23 23.51
N GLY A 130 60.23 25.71 22.43
CA GLY A 130 60.72 25.50 21.06
C GLY A 130 60.87 26.82 20.29
N LYS A 131 61.47 26.75 19.10
CA LYS A 131 61.42 27.83 18.09
C LYS A 131 59.96 28.08 17.66
N THR A 132 59.68 29.29 17.17
CA THR A 132 58.38 29.63 16.57
C THR A 132 58.12 28.82 15.30
N CYS A 133 57.01 28.10 15.26
CA CYS A 133 56.63 27.30 14.08
C CYS A 133 56.11 28.19 12.93
N PRO A 134 56.27 27.75 11.67
CA PRO A 134 55.68 28.41 10.49
C PRO A 134 54.15 28.21 10.43
N LYS A 135 53.52 28.75 9.37
CA LYS A 135 52.10 28.50 9.04
C LYS A 135 51.81 26.99 9.00
N GLY A 136 50.58 26.60 9.34
CA GLY A 136 50.13 25.19 9.37
C GLY A 136 50.62 24.33 10.56
N LEU A 137 51.69 24.72 11.26
CA LEU A 137 52.33 23.92 12.32
C LEU A 137 52.23 24.55 13.72
N TYR A 138 52.20 23.76 14.79
CA TYR A 138 52.13 24.23 16.19
C TYR A 138 52.86 23.33 17.21
N GLY A 139 52.95 23.80 18.46
CA GLY A 139 53.58 23.12 19.58
C GLY A 139 55.11 23.24 19.59
N THR A 140 55.75 22.70 20.63
CA THR A 140 57.22 22.73 20.80
C THR A 140 57.97 22.02 19.65
N PHE A 141 57.32 21.05 19.01
CA PHE A 141 57.89 20.17 17.98
C PHE A 141 57.39 20.47 16.56
N CYS A 142 56.62 21.56 16.37
CA CYS A 142 56.00 21.93 15.09
C CYS A 142 55.28 20.76 14.40
N ALA A 143 54.29 20.20 15.12
CA ALA A 143 53.33 19.23 14.61
C ALA A 143 52.26 19.92 13.75
N GLU A 144 51.62 19.18 12.84
CA GLU A 144 50.57 19.68 11.96
C GLU A 144 49.31 20.09 12.76
N CYS A 145 48.72 21.24 12.44
CA CYS A 145 47.40 21.62 13.00
C CYS A 145 46.35 20.53 12.69
N PRO A 146 45.39 20.26 13.61
CA PRO A 146 44.41 19.19 13.44
C PRO A 146 43.48 19.43 12.23
N VAL A 147 43.00 18.33 11.64
CA VAL A 147 42.09 18.35 10.48
C VAL A 147 40.85 19.21 10.76
N GLY A 148 40.43 20.02 9.78
CA GLY A 148 39.38 21.01 9.95
C GLY A 148 39.83 22.30 10.67
N THR A 149 41.13 22.53 10.85
CA THR A 149 41.69 23.81 11.30
C THR A 149 42.77 24.33 10.33
N TYR A 150 42.98 25.65 10.34
CA TYR A 150 44.00 26.34 9.55
C TYR A 150 44.81 27.33 10.41
N LYS A 151 46.03 27.66 9.98
CA LYS A 151 46.93 28.58 10.70
C LYS A 151 47.77 29.42 9.73
N ASN A 152 47.37 30.68 9.59
CA ASN A 152 47.97 31.66 8.67
C ASN A 152 49.09 32.52 9.28
N VAL A 153 49.42 32.34 10.56
CA VAL A 153 50.47 33.09 11.29
C VAL A 153 51.53 32.16 11.86
N SER A 154 52.76 32.66 11.97
CA SER A 154 53.84 31.98 12.70
C SER A 154 53.70 32.12 14.22
N GLY A 155 54.28 31.18 14.96
CA GLY A 155 54.13 31.03 16.41
C GLY A 155 53.92 29.57 16.79
N SER A 156 53.97 29.23 18.08
CA SER A 156 53.93 27.82 18.52
C SER A 156 52.71 27.45 19.36
N ASP A 157 51.84 28.41 19.70
CA ASP A 157 50.64 28.15 20.48
C ASP A 157 49.58 27.37 19.68
N SER A 158 48.84 26.50 20.36
CA SER A 158 47.76 25.69 19.77
C SER A 158 46.52 26.51 19.42
N SER A 159 46.26 27.60 20.14
CA SER A 159 45.18 28.57 19.88
C SER A 159 45.32 29.31 18.53
N LEU A 160 46.46 29.15 17.85
CA LEU A 160 46.69 29.68 16.50
C LEU A 160 46.13 28.77 15.39
N CYS A 161 45.84 27.50 15.68
CA CYS A 161 45.10 26.62 14.78
C CYS A 161 43.59 26.95 14.91
N ARG A 162 43.03 27.72 13.96
CA ARG A 162 41.64 28.18 13.99
C ARG A 162 40.73 27.22 13.22
N PRO A 163 39.49 26.95 13.66
CA PRO A 163 38.57 26.11 12.90
C PRO A 163 38.27 26.70 11.52
N CYS A 164 38.19 25.82 10.52
CA CYS A 164 37.76 26.18 9.17
C CYS A 164 36.28 26.63 9.16
N PRO A 165 35.91 27.61 8.32
CA PRO A 165 34.54 28.12 8.29
C PRO A 165 33.58 27.10 7.68
N ALA A 166 32.65 26.59 8.49
CA ALA A 166 31.65 25.59 8.07
C ALA A 166 30.76 26.06 6.91
N SER A 167 30.59 27.36 6.69
CA SER A 167 29.90 27.94 5.54
C SER A 167 30.58 27.71 4.18
N GLN A 168 31.81 27.18 4.17
CA GLN A 168 32.55 26.80 2.96
C GLN A 168 32.56 25.27 2.72
N LEU A 169 31.93 24.47 3.59
CA LEU A 169 31.89 23.00 3.47
C LEU A 169 30.50 22.55 2.97
N PRO A 170 30.39 21.87 1.82
CA PRO A 170 29.13 21.28 1.37
C PRO A 170 28.58 20.24 2.35
N HIS A 171 27.24 20.09 2.42
CA HIS A 171 26.58 19.17 3.36
C HIS A 171 26.99 17.69 3.23
N ARG A 172 27.57 17.28 2.09
CA ARG A 172 28.05 15.92 1.83
C ARG A 172 29.60 15.83 1.74
N ALA A 173 30.31 16.80 2.32
CA ALA A 173 31.77 16.90 2.30
C ALA A 173 32.41 16.80 3.69
N VAL A 174 33.69 16.41 3.74
CA VAL A 174 34.51 16.32 4.96
C VAL A 174 35.89 16.93 4.68
N TYR A 175 36.45 17.66 5.65
CA TYR A 175 37.81 18.20 5.54
C TYR A 175 38.85 17.08 5.53
N VAL A 176 39.79 17.14 4.59
CA VAL A 176 40.84 16.11 4.42
C VAL A 176 42.11 16.45 5.21
N TYR A 177 42.86 15.40 5.57
CA TYR A 177 44.22 15.56 6.06
C TYR A 177 45.13 16.07 4.92
N VAL A 178 45.87 17.14 5.19
CA VAL A 178 46.90 17.67 4.28
C VAL A 178 48.21 17.86 5.02
N ARG A 179 49.28 17.40 4.37
CA ARG A 179 50.65 17.33 4.86
C ARG A 179 51.22 18.74 5.09
N GLY A 180 51.86 18.93 6.24
CA GLY A 180 52.33 20.24 6.71
C GLY A 180 51.24 21.12 7.33
N GLY A 181 49.99 20.65 7.39
CA GLY A 181 48.85 21.40 7.93
C GLY A 181 48.36 22.52 7.01
N VAL A 182 47.10 22.95 7.22
CA VAL A 182 46.47 23.98 6.36
C VAL A 182 46.95 25.37 6.75
N ALA A 183 47.63 26.05 5.82
CA ALA A 183 48.14 27.40 6.04
C ALA A 183 47.08 28.49 5.84
N GLU A 184 46.22 28.35 4.83
CA GLU A 184 45.31 29.40 4.34
C GLU A 184 43.95 28.81 3.93
N THR A 185 42.93 29.66 3.78
CA THR A 185 41.55 29.28 3.41
C THR A 185 41.28 29.55 1.92
N PRO A 186 40.44 28.74 1.21
CA PRO A 186 39.56 27.69 1.73
C PRO A 186 40.30 26.43 2.17
N CYS A 187 39.78 25.76 3.21
CA CYS A 187 40.35 24.49 3.68
C CYS A 187 39.97 23.35 2.72
N PRO A 188 40.90 22.44 2.39
CA PRO A 188 40.65 21.34 1.45
C PRO A 188 39.67 20.32 2.04
N PHE A 189 38.77 19.83 1.19
CA PHE A 189 37.74 18.85 1.52
C PHE A 189 37.54 17.83 0.39
N GLU A 190 36.97 16.68 0.72
CA GLU A 190 36.49 15.68 -0.23
C GLU A 190 35.02 15.36 0.03
N CYS A 191 34.33 14.80 -0.96
CA CYS A 191 32.98 14.31 -0.78
C CYS A 191 32.99 12.95 -0.05
N ILE A 192 31.97 12.67 0.77
CA ILE A 192 31.87 11.43 1.59
C ILE A 192 31.89 10.14 0.74
N SER A 193 31.66 10.23 -0.57
CA SER A 193 31.75 9.13 -1.52
C SER A 193 32.02 9.65 -2.93
N ASP A 194 32.76 8.87 -3.73
CA ASP A 194 33.09 9.14 -5.15
C ASP A 194 31.85 9.34 -6.07
N ARG A 195 30.65 9.01 -5.59
CA ARG A 195 29.38 9.21 -6.31
C ARG A 195 28.86 10.64 -6.29
N TYR A 196 29.42 11.50 -5.43
CA TYR A 196 29.02 12.90 -5.32
C TYR A 196 30.01 13.79 -6.07
N HIS A 197 29.52 14.63 -6.97
CA HIS A 197 30.41 15.40 -7.85
C HIS A 197 30.93 16.70 -7.21
N MET A 198 32.25 16.82 -7.17
CA MET A 198 33.01 18.02 -6.77
C MET A 198 32.66 19.19 -7.73
N PRO A 199 32.47 20.44 -7.26
CA PRO A 199 32.84 20.99 -5.95
C PRO A 199 31.71 21.04 -4.90
N HIS A 200 30.46 20.78 -5.27
CA HIS A 200 29.31 20.92 -4.37
C HIS A 200 28.86 19.61 -3.71
N CYS A 201 29.47 18.48 -4.09
CA CYS A 201 29.09 17.13 -3.64
C CYS A 201 27.60 16.83 -3.86
N PHE A 202 27.07 17.28 -5.02
CA PHE A 202 25.70 17.05 -5.45
C PHE A 202 25.50 15.61 -5.95
N THR A 203 24.25 15.13 -5.91
CA THR A 203 23.82 13.96 -6.70
C THR A 203 23.69 14.31 -8.18
N ALA A 204 23.70 13.30 -9.05
CA ALA A 204 23.48 13.48 -10.49
C ALA A 204 22.11 14.13 -10.83
N LEU A 205 21.10 13.98 -9.97
CA LEU A 205 19.80 14.66 -10.11
C LEU A 205 19.88 16.13 -9.68
N GLU A 206 20.54 16.42 -8.56
CA GLU A 206 20.80 17.78 -8.08
C GLU A 206 21.61 18.57 -9.12
N GLU A 207 22.65 17.96 -9.71
CA GLU A 207 23.45 18.53 -10.80
C GLU A 207 22.64 18.77 -12.08
N LEU A 208 21.77 17.83 -12.48
CA LEU A 208 20.83 18.03 -13.61
C LEU A 208 19.90 19.21 -13.34
N ILE A 209 19.36 19.34 -12.12
CA ILE A 209 18.46 20.43 -11.75
C ILE A 209 19.19 21.78 -11.80
N TYR A 210 20.40 21.87 -11.24
CA TYR A 210 21.15 23.14 -11.21
C TYR A 210 21.74 23.53 -12.56
N THR A 211 22.14 22.59 -13.42
CA THR A 211 22.58 22.89 -14.80
C THR A 211 21.46 23.48 -15.67
N PHE A 212 20.19 23.11 -15.42
CA PHE A 212 19.02 23.75 -16.02
C PHE A 212 18.55 25.03 -15.31
N GLY A 213 19.36 25.61 -14.41
CA GLY A 213 19.06 26.87 -13.73
C GLY A 213 18.29 26.73 -12.41
N GLY A 214 18.24 25.52 -11.84
CA GLY A 214 17.62 25.24 -10.55
C GLY A 214 16.18 24.71 -10.66
N PRO A 215 15.57 24.31 -9.52
CA PRO A 215 14.35 23.50 -9.48
C PRO A 215 13.15 24.15 -10.16
N TRP A 216 13.01 25.48 -10.09
CA TRP A 216 11.92 26.22 -10.73
C TRP A 216 12.01 26.21 -12.26
N LEU A 217 13.20 26.42 -12.83
CA LEU A 217 13.40 26.39 -14.29
C LEU A 217 13.34 24.97 -14.82
N PHE A 218 13.97 24.00 -14.13
CA PHE A 218 13.85 22.58 -14.46
C PHE A 218 12.38 22.10 -14.43
N GLY A 219 11.61 22.47 -13.40
CA GLY A 219 10.19 22.13 -13.29
C GLY A 219 9.33 22.73 -14.40
N LEU A 220 9.58 23.98 -14.81
CA LEU A 220 8.89 24.62 -15.94
C LEU A 220 9.24 23.96 -17.28
N LEU A 221 10.51 23.61 -17.50
CA LEU A 221 10.95 22.88 -18.70
C LEU A 221 10.35 21.47 -18.76
N LEU A 222 10.34 20.75 -17.63
CA LEU A 222 9.72 19.43 -17.51
C LEU A 222 8.21 19.51 -17.78
N LEU A 223 7.51 20.49 -17.20
CA LEU A 223 6.08 20.72 -17.48
C LEU A 223 5.83 21.01 -18.96
N GLY A 224 6.65 21.85 -19.60
CA GLY A 224 6.57 22.11 -21.04
C GLY A 224 6.79 20.86 -21.89
N LEU A 225 7.75 20.01 -21.52
CA LEU A 225 8.00 18.72 -22.17
C LEU A 225 6.83 17.74 -21.99
N LEU A 226 6.27 17.64 -20.78
CA LEU A 226 5.09 16.83 -20.50
C LEU A 226 3.87 17.28 -21.31
N ILE A 227 3.66 18.59 -21.46
CA ILE A 227 2.60 19.16 -22.31
C ILE A 227 2.84 18.79 -23.78
N LEU A 228 4.06 18.95 -24.29
CA LEU A 228 4.42 18.61 -25.67
C LEU A 228 4.21 17.11 -25.96
N LEU A 229 4.65 16.24 -25.05
CA LEU A 229 4.46 14.79 -25.16
C LEU A 229 2.98 14.39 -25.07
N ALA A 230 2.18 15.04 -24.20
CA ALA A 230 0.74 14.79 -24.12
C ALA A 230 -0.01 15.24 -25.38
N LEU A 231 0.43 16.34 -26.02
CA LEU A 231 -0.07 16.76 -27.34
C LEU A 231 0.31 15.74 -28.43
N VAL A 232 1.55 15.25 -28.45
CA VAL A 232 1.99 14.20 -29.39
C VAL A 232 1.19 12.90 -29.20
N LEU A 233 0.97 12.46 -27.96
CA LEU A 233 0.11 11.29 -27.67
C LEU A 233 -1.34 11.53 -28.09
N SER A 234 -1.88 12.74 -27.92
CA SER A 234 -3.24 13.09 -28.34
C SER A 234 -3.38 13.07 -29.86
N VAL A 235 -2.41 13.61 -30.61
CA VAL A 235 -2.36 13.55 -32.08
C VAL A 235 -2.13 12.12 -32.58
N ALA A 236 -1.31 11.32 -31.89
CA ALA A 236 -1.13 9.91 -32.19
C ALA A 236 -2.43 9.13 -31.99
N ARG A 237 -3.14 9.31 -30.87
CA ARG A 237 -4.47 8.74 -30.64
C ARG A 237 -5.43 9.15 -31.75
N MET A 238 -5.47 10.43 -32.11
CA MET A 238 -6.34 10.92 -33.20
C MET A 238 -6.03 10.24 -34.55
N LYS A 239 -4.75 9.96 -34.86
CA LYS A 239 -4.35 9.22 -36.06
C LYS A 239 -4.56 7.71 -36.00
N PHE A 240 -4.44 7.06 -34.84
CA PHE A 240 -4.58 5.61 -34.71
C PHE A 240 -6.01 5.14 -34.36
N VAL A 241 -6.85 6.01 -33.79
CA VAL A 241 -8.24 5.71 -33.42
C VAL A 241 -9.24 6.43 -34.33
N GLY A 242 -8.94 7.65 -34.77
CA GLY A 242 -9.85 8.46 -35.60
C GLY A 242 -10.04 7.97 -37.04
N VAL A 243 -9.32 6.94 -37.49
CA VAL A 243 -9.53 6.29 -38.79
C VAL A 243 -10.90 5.57 -38.86
N ASP A 244 -11.45 5.17 -37.70
CA ASP A 244 -12.81 4.60 -37.59
C ASP A 244 -13.93 5.67 -37.46
N GLU A 245 -13.62 6.96 -37.35
CA GLU A 245 -14.60 8.04 -37.10
C GLU A 245 -14.81 9.00 -38.29
N LEU A 246 -15.08 8.46 -39.49
CA LEU A 246 -15.78 9.21 -40.54
C LEU A 246 -17.28 8.84 -40.57
N PRO A 247 -18.20 9.79 -40.31
CA PRO A 247 -19.62 9.60 -40.54
C PRO A 247 -19.91 9.69 -42.05
N GLY A 248 -19.62 8.62 -42.78
CA GLY A 248 -19.99 8.51 -44.19
C GLY A 248 -21.52 8.63 -44.37
N PRO A 249 -22.00 9.35 -45.40
CA PRO A 249 -23.43 9.53 -45.62
C PRO A 249 -24.09 8.17 -45.86
N ALA A 250 -25.20 7.90 -45.15
CA ALA A 250 -25.83 6.58 -45.14
C ALA A 250 -26.34 6.19 -46.55
N PRO A 251 -25.82 5.13 -47.19
CA PRO A 251 -26.41 4.61 -48.41
C PRO A 251 -27.73 3.91 -48.07
N THR A 252 -28.83 4.38 -48.65
CA THR A 252 -30.14 3.73 -48.53
C THR A 252 -30.16 2.42 -49.33
N GLN A 253 -29.78 1.31 -48.70
CA GLN A 253 -29.94 -0.03 -49.27
C GLN A 253 -31.18 -0.71 -48.69
N HIS A 254 -32.30 -0.56 -49.41
CA HIS A 254 -33.28 -1.63 -49.51
C HIS A 254 -32.68 -2.77 -50.35
N GLY A 255 -33.00 -4.01 -49.99
CA GLY A 255 -32.81 -5.18 -50.88
C GLY A 255 -31.52 -5.98 -50.70
N SER A 256 -31.72 -7.28 -50.48
CA SER A 256 -30.86 -8.42 -50.86
C SER A 256 -29.39 -8.52 -50.41
N GLN A 257 -29.07 -9.74 -49.96
CA GLN A 257 -27.77 -10.41 -50.05
C GLN A 257 -26.62 -9.86 -49.18
N ARG A 258 -26.42 -10.53 -48.05
CA ARG A 258 -25.14 -10.55 -47.32
C ARG A 258 -24.65 -11.99 -47.16
N ASP A 259 -24.32 -12.63 -48.27
CA ASP A 259 -23.46 -13.80 -48.26
C ASP A 259 -22.08 -13.38 -47.76
N HIS A 260 -21.69 -13.90 -46.60
CA HIS A 260 -20.28 -13.97 -46.15
C HIS A 260 -20.22 -15.07 -45.07
N SER A 261 -20.46 -16.29 -45.55
CA SER A 261 -20.54 -17.49 -44.75
C SER A 261 -19.15 -17.96 -44.30
N PHE A 262 -18.93 -17.93 -42.98
CA PHE A 262 -18.36 -19.14 -42.37
C PHE A 262 -19.35 -20.30 -42.62
N PRO A 263 -18.89 -21.56 -42.74
CA PRO A 263 -19.78 -22.70 -43.00
C PRO A 263 -20.68 -22.96 -41.79
N PHE A 264 -21.79 -22.22 -41.76
CA PHE A 264 -22.83 -22.30 -40.75
C PHE A 264 -23.67 -23.53 -41.04
N LEU A 265 -23.41 -24.62 -40.31
CA LEU A 265 -24.20 -25.83 -40.41
C LEU A 265 -25.61 -25.53 -39.91
N GLU A 266 -26.52 -25.26 -40.84
CA GLU A 266 -27.91 -24.91 -40.59
C GLU A 266 -28.61 -26.01 -39.78
N SER A 267 -28.32 -27.29 -40.08
CA SER A 267 -28.71 -28.45 -39.28
C SER A 267 -28.15 -28.46 -37.87
N LEU A 268 -26.95 -27.93 -37.63
CA LEU A 268 -26.36 -27.85 -36.28
C LEU A 268 -26.95 -26.67 -35.49
N ASN A 269 -27.41 -25.60 -36.16
CA ASN A 269 -28.22 -24.57 -35.54
C ASN A 269 -29.64 -25.06 -35.24
N GLU A 270 -30.27 -25.83 -36.14
CA GLU A 270 -31.56 -26.49 -35.91
C GLU A 270 -31.48 -27.51 -34.77
N VAL A 271 -30.41 -28.31 -34.71
CA VAL A 271 -30.10 -29.19 -33.55
C VAL A 271 -29.85 -28.37 -32.28
N LEU A 272 -29.20 -27.20 -32.34
CA LEU A 272 -29.08 -26.34 -31.15
C LEU A 272 -30.40 -25.68 -30.74
N GLU A 273 -31.27 -25.27 -31.66
CA GLU A 273 -32.58 -24.68 -31.33
C GLU A 273 -33.54 -25.73 -30.78
N THR A 274 -33.58 -26.93 -31.36
CA THR A 274 -34.34 -28.06 -30.79
C THR A 274 -33.83 -28.42 -29.38
N ASN A 275 -32.51 -28.54 -29.17
CA ASN A 275 -31.96 -28.72 -27.82
C ASN A 275 -32.29 -27.55 -26.87
N ARG A 276 -32.27 -26.29 -27.34
CA ARG A 276 -32.66 -25.11 -26.54
C ARG A 276 -34.14 -25.15 -26.13
N VAL A 277 -35.01 -25.66 -27.00
CA VAL A 277 -36.45 -25.82 -26.75
C VAL A 277 -36.71 -27.02 -25.83
N GLU A 278 -35.98 -28.13 -25.95
CA GLU A 278 -36.08 -29.26 -25.02
C GLU A 278 -35.52 -28.94 -23.63
N GLU A 279 -34.41 -28.21 -23.53
CA GLU A 279 -33.91 -27.65 -22.26
C GLU A 279 -34.95 -26.74 -21.60
N SER A 280 -35.57 -25.81 -22.35
CA SER A 280 -36.52 -24.88 -21.74
C SER A 280 -37.85 -25.54 -21.34
N GLN A 281 -38.28 -26.55 -22.08
CA GLN A 281 -39.47 -27.35 -21.75
C GLN A 281 -39.26 -28.32 -20.59
N SER A 282 -38.02 -28.77 -20.33
CA SER A 282 -37.68 -29.69 -19.23
C SER A 282 -37.28 -28.98 -17.92
N HIS A 283 -36.97 -27.69 -17.94
CA HIS A 283 -36.54 -26.94 -16.76
C HIS A 283 -37.61 -26.84 -15.66
N VAL A 284 -37.25 -27.27 -14.43
CA VAL A 284 -38.12 -27.29 -13.25
C VAL A 284 -37.87 -26.08 -12.34
N HIS A 285 -36.64 -25.88 -11.87
CA HIS A 285 -36.33 -24.85 -10.86
C HIS A 285 -34.90 -24.34 -10.97
N ARG A 286 -34.74 -23.03 -10.72
CA ARG A 286 -33.46 -22.32 -10.67
C ARG A 286 -33.09 -22.04 -9.22
N MET A 287 -32.09 -22.75 -8.71
CA MET A 287 -31.59 -22.54 -7.36
C MET A 287 -30.43 -21.55 -7.37
N TYR A 288 -30.57 -20.42 -6.66
CA TYR A 288 -29.53 -19.40 -6.56
C TYR A 288 -28.52 -19.70 -5.43
N PHE A 289 -27.25 -19.37 -5.65
CA PHE A 289 -26.23 -19.41 -4.61
C PHE A 289 -26.35 -18.23 -3.64
N MET A 290 -26.09 -18.51 -2.37
CA MET A 290 -26.00 -17.53 -1.28
C MET A 290 -24.60 -16.90 -1.20
N GLY A 291 -24.51 -15.70 -0.64
CA GLY A 291 -23.26 -14.93 -0.50
C GLY A 291 -22.85 -14.09 -1.73
N PRO A 292 -22.02 -13.05 -1.55
CA PRO A 292 -21.52 -12.14 -2.60
C PRO A 292 -20.26 -12.65 -3.34
N ASN A 293 -19.83 -13.90 -3.12
CA ASN A 293 -18.61 -14.48 -3.68
C ASN A 293 -17.32 -13.72 -3.33
N THR A 294 -17.19 -13.25 -2.09
CA THR A 294 -15.96 -12.62 -1.59
C THR A 294 -15.08 -13.66 -0.91
N PHE A 295 -13.80 -13.34 -0.67
CA PHE A 295 -12.91 -14.20 0.12
C PHE A 295 -13.39 -14.40 1.58
N SER A 296 -14.31 -13.55 2.07
CA SER A 296 -14.96 -13.67 3.39
C SER A 296 -16.29 -14.43 3.37
N GLU A 297 -17.04 -14.35 2.28
CA GLU A 297 -18.34 -15.01 2.08
C GLU A 297 -18.35 -15.63 0.67
N PRO A 298 -17.83 -16.87 0.50
CA PRO A 298 -17.89 -17.60 -0.76
C PRO A 298 -19.34 -17.93 -1.15
N TRP A 299 -19.54 -18.32 -2.41
CA TRP A 299 -20.79 -18.94 -2.83
C TRP A 299 -21.05 -20.22 -2.02
N HIS A 300 -22.31 -20.44 -1.64
CA HIS A 300 -22.76 -21.68 -1.00
C HIS A 300 -24.25 -21.94 -1.29
N LEU A 301 -24.67 -23.19 -1.14
CA LEU A 301 -26.06 -23.63 -1.17
C LEU A 301 -26.52 -24.07 0.24
N PRO A 302 -27.79 -23.83 0.62
CA PRO A 302 -28.38 -24.42 1.82
C PRO A 302 -28.60 -25.92 1.66
N HIS A 303 -28.37 -26.69 2.73
CA HIS A 303 -28.55 -28.15 2.75
C HIS A 303 -30.03 -28.58 2.66
N THR A 304 -30.99 -27.72 3.03
CA THR A 304 -32.42 -28.02 2.87
C THR A 304 -32.86 -27.80 1.40
N PRO A 305 -33.26 -28.84 0.65
CA PRO A 305 -33.71 -28.66 -0.73
C PRO A 305 -35.01 -27.85 -0.79
N PRO A 306 -35.19 -26.96 -1.79
CA PRO A 306 -36.46 -26.29 -2.03
C PRO A 306 -37.60 -27.30 -2.25
N GLU A 307 -38.81 -26.98 -1.78
CA GLU A 307 -39.98 -27.86 -1.90
C GLU A 307 -40.31 -28.15 -3.38
N GLU A 308 -39.94 -27.23 -4.30
CA GLU A 308 -40.05 -27.39 -5.77
C GLU A 308 -39.12 -28.47 -6.37
N ILE A 309 -38.02 -28.82 -5.69
CA ILE A 309 -37.00 -29.79 -6.14
C ILE A 309 -37.13 -31.12 -5.39
N LYS A 310 -37.70 -31.09 -4.18
CA LYS A 310 -37.87 -32.21 -3.25
C LYS A 310 -38.62 -33.43 -3.80
N GLU A 311 -39.42 -33.27 -4.86
CA GLU A 311 -40.06 -34.41 -5.55
C GLU A 311 -39.17 -35.12 -6.58
N ILE A 312 -38.10 -34.47 -7.05
CA ILE A 312 -37.14 -34.96 -8.05
C ILE A 312 -35.83 -35.42 -7.40
N VAL A 313 -35.58 -35.02 -6.15
CA VAL A 313 -34.26 -35.19 -5.50
C VAL A 313 -34.31 -36.08 -4.25
N TYR A 314 -33.28 -36.89 -4.04
CA TYR A 314 -33.04 -37.63 -2.80
C TYR A 314 -32.37 -36.72 -1.76
N GLU A 315 -33.06 -36.42 -0.66
CA GLU A 315 -32.61 -35.46 0.38
C GLU A 315 -31.22 -35.81 0.97
N GLY A 316 -30.92 -37.10 1.15
CA GLY A 316 -29.61 -37.55 1.66
C GLY A 316 -28.46 -37.25 0.70
N ALA A 317 -28.57 -37.67 -0.57
CA ALA A 317 -27.54 -37.43 -1.58
C ALA A 317 -27.44 -35.95 -2.00
N TYR A 318 -28.52 -35.18 -1.83
CA TYR A 318 -28.50 -33.72 -1.98
C TYR A 318 -27.61 -33.03 -0.95
N ASN A 319 -27.62 -33.47 0.31
CA ASN A 319 -26.74 -32.90 1.33
C ASN A 319 -25.26 -33.06 0.93
N THR A 320 -24.86 -34.26 0.50
CA THR A 320 -23.49 -34.55 0.03
C THR A 320 -23.11 -33.70 -1.19
N PHE A 321 -24.01 -33.55 -2.16
CA PHE A 321 -23.83 -32.66 -3.31
C PHE A 321 -23.64 -31.19 -2.90
N VAL A 322 -24.39 -30.72 -1.89
CA VAL A 322 -24.24 -29.38 -1.32
C VAL A 322 -22.92 -29.25 -0.56
N ASP A 323 -22.50 -30.25 0.22
CA ASP A 323 -21.21 -30.26 0.92
C ASP A 323 -20.03 -30.14 -0.08
N GLU A 324 -20.05 -30.93 -1.15
CA GLU A 324 -19.01 -30.93 -2.20
C GLU A 324 -18.99 -29.61 -2.98
N ILE A 325 -20.15 -29.08 -3.39
CA ILE A 325 -20.24 -27.75 -4.02
C ILE A 325 -19.74 -26.65 -3.09
N ASN A 326 -20.12 -26.67 -1.80
CA ASN A 326 -19.69 -25.68 -0.82
C ASN A 326 -18.17 -25.75 -0.59
N ALA A 327 -17.58 -26.96 -0.56
CA ALA A 327 -16.13 -27.15 -0.49
C ALA A 327 -15.39 -26.66 -1.74
N ILE A 328 -15.92 -26.91 -2.94
CA ILE A 328 -15.34 -26.43 -4.21
C ILE A 328 -15.43 -24.90 -4.32
N ALA A 329 -16.51 -24.29 -3.80
CA ALA A 329 -16.72 -22.84 -3.80
C ALA A 329 -15.90 -22.10 -2.72
N ALA A 330 -15.52 -22.77 -1.62
CA ALA A 330 -14.78 -22.16 -0.51
C ALA A 330 -13.37 -21.68 -0.89
N TYR A 331 -13.02 -20.46 -0.48
CA TYR A 331 -11.68 -19.88 -0.66
C TYR A 331 -10.71 -20.33 0.45
N GLN A 332 -9.45 -20.52 0.08
CA GLN A 332 -8.36 -20.78 1.01
C GLN A 332 -7.80 -19.46 1.55
N TRP A 333 -7.36 -19.44 2.82
CA TRP A 333 -6.95 -18.23 3.54
C TRP A 333 -5.89 -17.39 2.81
N TRP A 334 -4.94 -18.04 2.13
CA TRP A 334 -3.88 -17.37 1.37
C TRP A 334 -4.40 -16.64 0.12
N GLU A 335 -5.52 -17.09 -0.49
CA GLU A 335 -6.13 -16.42 -1.64
C GLU A 335 -6.64 -15.01 -1.25
N GLY A 336 -7.19 -14.91 -0.04
CA GLY A 336 -7.59 -13.66 0.60
C GLY A 336 -6.40 -12.83 1.09
N ALA A 337 -5.34 -13.46 1.63
CA ALA A 337 -4.12 -12.76 2.03
C ALA A 337 -3.43 -12.06 0.85
N ILE A 338 -3.30 -12.74 -0.30
CA ILE A 338 -2.79 -12.14 -1.54
C ILE A 338 -3.69 -10.99 -2.01
N TYR A 339 -5.01 -11.14 -1.94
CA TYR A 339 -5.93 -10.05 -2.27
C TYR A 339 -5.73 -8.82 -1.37
N THR A 340 -5.57 -9.01 -0.05
CA THR A 340 -5.30 -7.91 0.89
C THR A 340 -3.98 -7.20 0.58
N ILE A 341 -2.90 -7.96 0.37
CA ILE A 341 -1.57 -7.42 0.01
C ILE A 341 -1.66 -6.62 -1.31
N LEU A 342 -2.28 -7.19 -2.35
CA LEU A 342 -2.51 -6.50 -3.61
C LEU A 342 -3.42 -5.28 -3.46
N SER A 343 -4.39 -5.28 -2.55
CA SER A 343 -5.30 -4.14 -2.35
C SER A 343 -4.59 -2.92 -1.77
N ILE A 344 -3.49 -3.13 -1.05
CA ILE A 344 -2.61 -2.10 -0.50
C ILE A 344 -1.58 -1.65 -1.56
N LEU A 345 -0.94 -2.59 -2.26
CA LEU A 345 0.14 -2.29 -3.21
C LEU A 345 -0.36 -1.80 -4.58
N ALA A 346 -1.44 -2.37 -5.10
CA ALA A 346 -1.94 -2.11 -6.45
C ALA A 346 -3.41 -2.54 -6.59
N TYR A 347 -4.33 -1.72 -6.07
CA TYR A 347 -5.76 -2.01 -6.03
C TYR A 347 -6.36 -2.57 -7.35
N PRO A 348 -6.00 -2.10 -8.56
CA PRO A 348 -6.50 -2.71 -9.81
C PRO A 348 -6.10 -4.19 -9.97
N LEU A 349 -4.89 -4.58 -9.54
CA LEU A 349 -4.44 -5.97 -9.55
C LEU A 349 -5.18 -6.85 -8.53
N ALA A 350 -5.59 -6.28 -7.39
CA ALA A 350 -6.43 -6.99 -6.43
C ALA A 350 -7.78 -7.39 -7.06
N LEU A 351 -8.40 -6.49 -7.81
CA LEU A 351 -9.64 -6.77 -8.54
C LEU A 351 -9.44 -7.78 -9.69
N SER A 352 -8.34 -7.73 -10.44
CA SER A 352 -8.08 -8.73 -11.48
C SER A 352 -7.79 -10.12 -10.89
N TRP A 353 -7.04 -10.18 -9.77
CA TRP A 353 -6.84 -11.40 -8.98
C TRP A 353 -8.18 -11.98 -8.52
N GLN A 354 -9.04 -11.17 -7.90
CA GLN A 354 -10.37 -11.58 -7.44
C GLN A 354 -11.24 -12.12 -8.58
N GLN A 355 -11.30 -11.42 -9.72
CA GLN A 355 -12.03 -11.91 -10.90
C GLN A 355 -11.45 -13.22 -11.44
N TRP A 356 -10.13 -13.38 -11.47
CA TRP A 356 -9.47 -14.60 -11.94
C TRP A 356 -9.77 -15.80 -11.02
N ARG A 357 -9.66 -15.65 -9.70
CA ARG A 357 -10.05 -16.70 -8.74
C ARG A 357 -11.51 -17.11 -8.91
N ARG A 358 -12.42 -16.14 -9.03
CA ARG A 358 -13.86 -16.38 -9.28
C ARG A 358 -14.13 -17.15 -10.57
N ARG A 359 -13.43 -16.84 -11.67
CA ARG A 359 -13.55 -17.59 -12.95
C ARG A 359 -13.11 -19.04 -12.77
N MET A 360 -11.96 -19.26 -12.12
CA MET A 360 -11.45 -20.61 -11.88
C MET A 360 -12.38 -21.45 -10.98
N ARG A 361 -13.02 -20.83 -9.97
CA ARG A 361 -14.04 -21.49 -9.14
C ARG A 361 -15.29 -21.85 -9.94
N LEU A 362 -15.80 -20.96 -10.80
CA LEU A 362 -16.93 -21.25 -11.69
C LEU A 362 -16.61 -22.34 -12.74
N GLN A 363 -15.38 -22.38 -13.25
CA GLN A 363 -14.93 -23.44 -14.16
C GLN A 363 -14.94 -24.80 -13.45
N ARG A 364 -14.32 -24.90 -12.27
CA ARG A 364 -14.36 -26.12 -11.44
C ARG A 364 -15.78 -26.57 -11.08
N LEU A 365 -16.66 -25.66 -10.68
CA LEU A 365 -18.07 -26.00 -10.40
C LEU A 365 -18.81 -26.51 -11.64
N ARG A 366 -18.43 -26.09 -12.85
CA ARG A 366 -18.99 -26.60 -14.12
C ARG A 366 -18.38 -27.92 -14.56
N GLU A 367 -17.09 -28.12 -14.32
CA GLU A 367 -16.37 -29.37 -14.59
C GLU A 367 -16.87 -30.48 -13.65
N PHE A 368 -17.01 -30.17 -12.36
CA PHE A 368 -17.58 -31.05 -11.33
C PHE A 368 -19.00 -31.53 -11.71
N VAL A 369 -19.95 -30.60 -11.88
CA VAL A 369 -21.37 -30.92 -12.19
C VAL A 369 -21.58 -31.51 -13.60
N ARG A 370 -20.56 -31.52 -14.47
CA ARG A 370 -20.65 -32.10 -15.83
C ARG A 370 -19.96 -33.45 -15.98
N SER A 371 -18.96 -33.75 -15.16
CA SER A 371 -18.06 -34.88 -15.42
C SER A 371 -17.44 -35.56 -14.21
N GLU A 372 -17.53 -35.00 -13.01
CA GLU A 372 -17.01 -35.64 -11.78
C GLU A 372 -18.15 -36.14 -10.88
N TYR A 373 -19.28 -35.43 -10.86
CA TYR A 373 -20.46 -35.79 -10.07
C TYR A 373 -21.38 -36.76 -10.82
N ASP A 374 -21.83 -37.83 -10.16
CA ASP A 374 -22.65 -38.92 -10.71
C ASP A 374 -24.17 -38.61 -10.81
N HIS A 375 -24.55 -37.38 -10.46
CA HIS A 375 -25.94 -36.93 -10.36
C HIS A 375 -26.82 -37.76 -9.38
N ALA A 376 -26.23 -38.49 -8.41
CA ALA A 376 -26.97 -39.37 -7.49
C ALA A 376 -28.06 -38.67 -6.67
N CYS A 377 -28.04 -37.34 -6.55
CA CYS A 377 -29.12 -36.58 -5.94
C CYS A 377 -30.43 -36.63 -6.77
N LEU A 378 -30.39 -36.87 -8.09
CA LEU A 378 -31.58 -36.96 -8.95
C LEU A 378 -32.24 -38.34 -8.87
N ARG A 379 -33.58 -38.38 -8.90
CA ARG A 379 -34.39 -39.62 -8.88
C ARG A 379 -34.45 -40.31 -10.24
N SER A 380 -34.62 -39.55 -11.33
CA SER A 380 -34.50 -40.06 -12.71
C SER A 380 -33.30 -40.99 -12.89
N CYS A 381 -33.50 -42.10 -13.58
CA CYS A 381 -32.43 -43.02 -13.94
C CYS A 381 -31.72 -42.54 -15.22
N ARG A 382 -32.46 -41.91 -16.14
CA ARG A 382 -31.92 -41.34 -17.37
C ARG A 382 -30.94 -40.20 -17.09
N SER A 383 -31.28 -39.27 -16.20
CA SER A 383 -30.46 -38.09 -15.87
C SER A 383 -29.07 -38.51 -15.39
N ARG A 384 -29.04 -39.43 -14.42
CA ARG A 384 -27.84 -40.07 -13.86
C ARG A 384 -27.03 -40.83 -14.92
N ALA A 385 -27.68 -41.59 -15.80
CA ALA A 385 -26.99 -42.36 -16.83
C ALA A 385 -26.36 -41.50 -17.94
N LEU A 386 -26.87 -40.29 -18.18
CA LEU A 386 -26.42 -39.40 -19.26
C LEU A 386 -25.62 -38.17 -18.80
N TYR A 387 -25.47 -37.96 -17.49
CA TYR A 387 -24.95 -36.72 -16.89
C TYR A 387 -25.75 -35.48 -17.37
N GLU A 388 -27.06 -35.68 -17.50
CA GLU A 388 -28.07 -34.67 -17.85
C GLU A 388 -28.85 -34.27 -16.58
N GLY A 389 -29.45 -33.06 -16.54
CA GLY A 389 -30.38 -32.67 -15.48
C GLY A 389 -29.92 -31.56 -14.52
N LEU A 390 -28.62 -31.25 -14.46
CA LEU A 390 -28.07 -30.13 -13.67
C LEU A 390 -27.20 -29.21 -14.56
N LYS A 391 -27.32 -27.89 -14.39
CA LYS A 391 -26.54 -26.92 -15.19
C LYS A 391 -26.11 -25.72 -14.35
N VAL A 392 -24.80 -25.55 -14.15
CA VAL A 392 -24.24 -24.43 -13.35
C VAL A 392 -23.95 -23.20 -14.23
N SER A 393 -24.61 -22.10 -13.91
CA SER A 393 -24.48 -20.82 -14.60
C SER A 393 -24.27 -19.66 -13.62
N ALA A 394 -23.78 -18.53 -14.14
CA ALA A 394 -23.47 -17.35 -13.36
C ALA A 394 -23.53 -16.07 -14.21
N THR A 395 -23.74 -14.95 -13.54
CA THR A 395 -23.74 -13.62 -14.19
C THR A 395 -22.33 -13.21 -14.65
N THR A 396 -22.26 -12.30 -15.63
CA THR A 396 -21.00 -11.78 -16.21
C THR A 396 -20.01 -11.26 -15.16
N ASP A 397 -20.54 -10.74 -14.07
CA ASP A 397 -19.81 -10.04 -13.02
C ASP A 397 -19.36 -11.00 -11.89
N LEU A 398 -19.75 -12.29 -11.99
CA LEU A 398 -19.35 -13.39 -11.10
C LEU A 398 -19.68 -13.15 -9.61
N MET A 399 -20.68 -12.31 -9.35
CA MET A 399 -21.24 -12.07 -8.01
C MET A 399 -22.35 -13.09 -7.68
N LEU A 400 -23.12 -13.52 -8.68
CA LEU A 400 -24.27 -14.42 -8.54
C LEU A 400 -24.11 -15.64 -9.45
N ALA A 401 -24.23 -16.83 -8.86
CA ALA A 401 -24.34 -18.12 -9.55
C ALA A 401 -25.69 -18.76 -9.27
N TYR A 402 -26.05 -19.76 -10.08
CA TYR A 402 -27.25 -20.59 -9.93
C TYR A 402 -27.06 -21.97 -10.56
N VAL A 403 -27.80 -22.94 -10.03
CA VAL A 403 -27.96 -24.29 -10.60
C VAL A 403 -29.37 -24.40 -11.15
N ASP A 404 -29.48 -24.65 -12.45
CA ASP A 404 -30.75 -24.96 -13.10
C ASP A 404 -30.98 -26.48 -13.07
N PHE A 405 -32.16 -26.90 -12.62
CA PHE A 405 -32.59 -28.30 -12.54
C PHE A 405 -33.56 -28.63 -13.68
N PHE A 406 -33.33 -29.74 -14.38
CA PHE A 406 -34.12 -30.20 -15.53
C PHE A 406 -34.66 -31.61 -15.30
N LEU A 407 -35.89 -31.85 -15.73
CA LEU A 407 -36.61 -33.11 -15.55
C LEU A 407 -36.10 -34.19 -16.53
N GLY A 408 -35.83 -35.39 -16.02
CA GLY A 408 -35.52 -36.55 -16.87
C GLY A 408 -36.68 -36.93 -17.78
N GLY A 409 -36.38 -37.43 -18.99
CA GLY A 409 -37.42 -37.89 -19.93
C GLY A 409 -38.28 -39.04 -19.42
N ASP A 410 -37.77 -39.79 -18.44
CA ASP A 410 -38.41 -40.85 -17.66
C ASP A 410 -39.30 -40.35 -16.50
N GLU A 411 -39.20 -39.07 -16.12
CA GLU A 411 -39.98 -38.47 -15.03
C GLU A 411 -41.10 -37.52 -15.49
N LYS A 412 -41.37 -37.43 -16.80
CA LYS A 412 -42.44 -36.60 -17.38
C LYS A 412 -43.84 -37.02 -16.90
N ARG A 413 -44.36 -36.34 -15.87
CA ARG A 413 -45.74 -36.47 -15.36
C ARG A 413 -46.62 -35.36 -15.94
N THR A 414 -47.95 -35.47 -15.79
CA THR A 414 -48.89 -34.41 -16.18
C THR A 414 -48.66 -33.08 -15.44
N ASP A 415 -48.08 -33.17 -14.25
CA ASP A 415 -47.99 -32.07 -13.28
C ASP A 415 -46.57 -31.46 -13.22
N LEU A 416 -45.60 -32.09 -13.91
CA LEU A 416 -44.18 -31.75 -13.90
C LEU A 416 -43.61 -31.76 -15.34
N PRO A 417 -42.97 -30.67 -15.81
CA PRO A 417 -42.64 -29.46 -15.05
C PRO A 417 -43.83 -28.47 -14.93
N PRO A 418 -43.94 -27.74 -13.81
CA PRO A 418 -45.06 -26.82 -13.57
C PRO A 418 -45.11 -25.69 -14.61
N ARG A 419 -46.33 -25.29 -15.02
CA ARG A 419 -46.56 -24.12 -15.88
C ARG A 419 -46.20 -22.83 -15.14
N LEU A 420 -45.83 -21.76 -15.85
CA LEU A 420 -45.37 -20.53 -15.21
C LEU A 420 -46.30 -19.99 -14.09
N PRO A 421 -47.65 -19.98 -14.22
CA PRO A 421 -48.54 -19.57 -13.13
C PRO A 421 -48.38 -20.37 -11.83
N GLN A 422 -48.10 -21.69 -11.93
CA GLN A 422 -47.90 -22.58 -10.78
C GLN A 422 -46.54 -22.35 -10.08
N ARG A 423 -45.61 -21.66 -10.74
CA ARG A 423 -44.31 -21.26 -10.18
C ARG A 423 -44.37 -19.95 -9.38
N PHE A 424 -45.49 -19.23 -9.40
CA PHE A 424 -45.64 -18.00 -8.62
C PHE A 424 -45.82 -18.28 -7.11
N PRO A 425 -45.41 -17.34 -6.23
CA PRO A 425 -44.51 -16.22 -6.50
C PRO A 425 -43.08 -16.70 -6.86
N MET A 426 -42.55 -16.24 -7.98
CA MET A 426 -41.21 -16.56 -8.49
C MET A 426 -40.27 -15.37 -8.27
N ALA A 427 -39.05 -15.62 -7.78
CA ALA A 427 -38.06 -14.57 -7.56
C ALA A 427 -36.92 -14.61 -8.58
N ILE A 428 -36.47 -13.44 -9.04
CA ILE A 428 -35.37 -13.28 -9.99
C ILE A 428 -34.33 -12.34 -9.37
N ILE A 429 -33.20 -12.88 -8.93
CA ILE A 429 -32.15 -12.14 -8.22
C ILE A 429 -31.27 -11.34 -9.21
N PHE A 430 -30.89 -10.12 -8.85
CA PHE A 430 -29.96 -9.30 -9.63
C PHE A 430 -28.51 -9.76 -9.42
N GLY A 431 -27.73 -9.77 -10.50
CA GLY A 431 -26.27 -9.76 -10.43
C GLY A 431 -25.74 -8.36 -10.09
N GLY A 432 -24.52 -8.32 -9.56
CA GLY A 432 -23.85 -7.07 -9.17
C GLY A 432 -24.09 -6.65 -7.72
N ASP A 433 -23.40 -5.60 -7.29
CA ASP A 433 -23.46 -5.02 -5.94
C ASP A 433 -23.78 -3.52 -5.94
N GLY A 434 -24.06 -2.95 -7.13
CA GLY A 434 -24.29 -1.52 -7.32
C GLY A 434 -23.00 -0.69 -7.34
N SER A 435 -21.83 -1.32 -7.41
CA SER A 435 -20.58 -0.64 -7.76
C SER A 435 -20.52 -0.32 -9.26
N TYR A 436 -19.66 0.62 -9.66
CA TYR A 436 -19.39 0.91 -11.06
C TYR A 436 -18.67 -0.25 -11.77
N MET A 437 -17.95 -1.12 -11.02
CA MET A 437 -17.34 -2.34 -11.55
C MET A 437 -18.38 -3.42 -11.86
N ALA A 438 -19.33 -3.63 -10.94
CA ALA A 438 -20.38 -4.65 -11.01
C ALA A 438 -21.78 -4.04 -10.73
N PRO A 439 -22.34 -3.27 -11.68
CA PRO A 439 -23.62 -2.59 -11.50
C PRO A 439 -24.76 -3.60 -11.41
N PHE A 440 -25.85 -3.24 -10.72
CA PHE A 440 -27.02 -4.12 -10.66
C PHE A 440 -27.55 -4.42 -12.07
N SER A 441 -27.81 -5.69 -12.33
CA SER A 441 -28.32 -6.16 -13.61
C SER A 441 -29.14 -7.44 -13.46
N LEU A 442 -30.24 -7.54 -14.19
CA LEU A 442 -30.97 -8.77 -14.42
C LEU A 442 -30.41 -9.41 -15.70
N GLN A 443 -29.72 -10.54 -15.55
CA GLN A 443 -29.25 -11.36 -16.66
C GLN A 443 -30.43 -12.13 -17.25
N ILE A 444 -30.50 -12.17 -18.59
CA ILE A 444 -31.51 -12.96 -19.31
C ILE A 444 -30.83 -14.21 -19.86
N ASP A 445 -31.44 -15.37 -19.62
CA ASP A 445 -31.05 -16.64 -20.25
C ASP A 445 -32.21 -17.16 -21.11
N ASN A 446 -31.90 -18.06 -22.04
CA ASN A 446 -32.90 -18.74 -22.88
C ASN A 446 -33.99 -19.42 -22.04
N VAL A 447 -33.61 -20.05 -20.92
CA VAL A 447 -34.55 -20.65 -19.95
C VAL A 447 -35.52 -19.61 -19.41
N LEU A 448 -35.05 -18.46 -18.92
CA LEU A 448 -35.90 -17.42 -18.34
C LEU A 448 -36.80 -16.76 -19.40
N THR A 449 -36.28 -16.50 -20.60
CA THR A 449 -37.08 -16.00 -21.73
C THR A 449 -38.17 -17.00 -22.11
N SER A 450 -37.85 -18.29 -22.21
CA SER A 450 -38.80 -19.33 -22.64
C SER A 450 -39.80 -19.75 -21.55
N LEU A 451 -39.52 -19.44 -20.28
CA LEU A 451 -40.54 -19.46 -19.23
C LEU A 451 -41.49 -18.27 -19.40
N MET A 452 -40.95 -17.05 -19.45
CA MET A 452 -41.76 -15.83 -19.55
C MET A 452 -42.59 -15.77 -20.84
N SER A 453 -42.15 -16.40 -21.92
CA SER A 453 -42.89 -16.53 -23.19
C SER A 453 -44.19 -17.35 -23.08
N GLN A 454 -44.44 -18.04 -21.96
CA GLN A 454 -45.73 -18.68 -21.68
C GLN A 454 -46.85 -17.67 -21.35
N LEU A 455 -46.51 -16.43 -20.98
CA LEU A 455 -47.48 -15.38 -20.63
C LEU A 455 -47.25 -14.05 -21.39
N VAL A 456 -46.00 -13.68 -21.65
CA VAL A 456 -45.60 -12.37 -22.19
C VAL A 456 -44.74 -12.55 -23.43
N ALA A 457 -45.04 -11.86 -24.53
CA ALA A 457 -44.26 -11.96 -25.77
C ALA A 457 -42.76 -11.68 -25.52
N PRO A 458 -41.82 -12.49 -26.05
CA PRO A 458 -40.39 -12.35 -25.78
C PRO A 458 -39.84 -10.95 -26.04
N THR A 459 -40.31 -10.28 -27.09
CA THR A 459 -39.93 -8.91 -27.44
C THR A 459 -40.32 -7.88 -26.38
N THR A 460 -41.48 -8.06 -25.73
CA THR A 460 -41.93 -7.23 -24.59
C THR A 460 -41.06 -7.51 -23.37
N TRP A 461 -40.75 -8.77 -23.07
CA TRP A 461 -39.86 -9.14 -21.96
C TRP A 461 -38.44 -8.57 -22.14
N TYR A 462 -37.84 -8.75 -23.32
CA TYR A 462 -36.52 -8.17 -23.64
C TYR A 462 -36.49 -6.65 -23.52
N ARG A 463 -37.54 -5.94 -23.97
CA ARG A 463 -37.67 -4.48 -23.82
C ARG A 463 -37.79 -4.06 -22.35
N LEU A 464 -38.59 -4.78 -21.57
CA LEU A 464 -38.78 -4.51 -20.13
C LEU A 464 -37.47 -4.70 -19.37
N VAL A 465 -36.76 -5.81 -19.58
CA VAL A 465 -35.47 -6.05 -18.91
C VAL A 465 -34.38 -5.08 -19.39
N ALA A 466 -34.37 -4.69 -20.68
CA ALA A 466 -33.46 -3.66 -21.16
C ALA A 466 -33.73 -2.29 -20.49
N GLY A 467 -34.99 -1.89 -20.36
CA GLY A 467 -35.39 -0.68 -19.64
C GLY A 467 -35.04 -0.72 -18.15
N LEU A 468 -35.31 -1.84 -17.48
CA LEU A 468 -34.93 -2.05 -16.09
C LEU A 468 -33.41 -2.00 -15.90
N ASN A 469 -32.64 -2.68 -16.74
CA ASN A 469 -31.18 -2.66 -16.71
C ASN A 469 -30.60 -1.26 -17.00
N ALA A 470 -31.30 -0.40 -17.75
CA ALA A 470 -30.91 1.01 -17.88
C ALA A 470 -31.08 1.78 -16.55
N GLN A 471 -32.13 1.52 -15.78
CA GLN A 471 -32.34 2.12 -14.46
C GLN A 471 -31.41 1.54 -13.38
N LEU A 472 -31.22 0.22 -13.34
CA LEU A 472 -30.35 -0.46 -12.37
C LEU A 472 -28.88 -0.01 -12.49
N ARG A 473 -28.41 0.33 -13.69
CA ARG A 473 -27.08 0.96 -13.93
C ARG A 473 -26.91 2.35 -13.32
N LEU A 474 -27.99 2.99 -12.85
CA LEU A 474 -27.96 4.28 -12.15
C LEU A 474 -27.95 4.11 -10.61
N VAL A 475 -28.20 2.90 -10.11
CA VAL A 475 -28.15 2.57 -8.68
C VAL A 475 -26.70 2.60 -8.20
N ARG A 476 -26.45 3.24 -7.05
CA ARG A 476 -25.10 3.49 -6.52
C ARG A 476 -24.91 2.91 -5.13
N ARG A 477 -23.89 2.07 -4.95
CA ARG A 477 -23.48 1.50 -3.66
C ARG A 477 -23.18 2.63 -2.66
N GLY A 478 -23.83 2.58 -1.50
CA GLY A 478 -23.78 3.61 -0.45
C GLY A 478 -24.83 4.73 -0.55
N ARG A 479 -25.64 4.77 -1.63
CA ARG A 479 -26.84 5.62 -1.72
C ARG A 479 -28.03 4.85 -2.31
N LEU A 480 -28.21 3.60 -1.88
CA LEU A 480 -29.28 2.71 -2.36
C LEU A 480 -30.67 3.30 -2.05
N ARG A 481 -30.88 3.85 -0.84
CA ARG A 481 -32.16 4.50 -0.44
C ARG A 481 -32.55 5.70 -1.33
N ALA A 482 -31.58 6.38 -1.94
CA ALA A 482 -31.85 7.46 -2.88
C ALA A 482 -32.05 6.93 -4.32
N THR A 483 -31.23 5.96 -4.72
CA THR A 483 -31.11 5.54 -6.13
C THR A 483 -32.02 4.38 -6.56
N PHE A 484 -32.65 3.65 -5.62
CA PHE A 484 -33.78 2.75 -5.95
C PHE A 484 -35.12 3.48 -6.14
N ARG A 485 -35.29 4.73 -5.66
CA ARG A 485 -36.55 5.50 -5.85
C ARG A 485 -36.91 5.76 -7.32
N PRO A 486 -35.97 6.01 -8.25
CA PRO A 486 -36.23 5.96 -9.69
C PRO A 486 -36.66 4.58 -10.19
N VAL A 487 -36.04 3.50 -9.71
CA VAL A 487 -36.34 2.11 -10.13
C VAL A 487 -37.77 1.70 -9.76
N LEU A 488 -38.19 1.97 -8.52
CA LEU A 488 -39.55 1.69 -8.05
C LEU A 488 -40.60 2.43 -8.90
N ARG A 489 -40.46 3.75 -9.05
CA ARG A 489 -41.37 4.56 -9.88
C ARG A 489 -41.36 4.15 -11.35
N TRP A 490 -40.25 3.62 -11.88
CA TRP A 490 -40.22 3.08 -13.23
C TRP A 490 -40.99 1.74 -13.33
N LEU A 491 -40.85 0.85 -12.35
CA LEU A 491 -41.62 -0.39 -12.27
C LEU A 491 -43.13 -0.10 -12.16
N GLU A 492 -43.52 0.81 -11.27
CA GLU A 492 -44.90 1.25 -11.06
C GLU A 492 -45.54 1.90 -12.30
N MET A 493 -44.80 2.81 -12.97
CA MET A 493 -45.36 3.61 -14.08
C MET A 493 -45.23 2.95 -15.47
N HIS A 494 -44.32 2.00 -15.66
CA HIS A 494 -44.02 1.42 -17.00
C HIS A 494 -44.08 -0.10 -17.04
N ALA A 495 -43.52 -0.81 -16.05
CA ALA A 495 -43.45 -2.27 -16.08
C ALA A 495 -44.78 -2.94 -15.68
N ASN A 496 -45.30 -2.59 -14.50
CA ASN A 496 -46.52 -3.19 -13.96
C ASN A 496 -47.79 -2.89 -14.78
N PRO A 497 -47.99 -1.69 -15.38
CA PRO A 497 -49.13 -1.46 -16.27
C PRO A 497 -49.09 -2.33 -17.53
N ALA A 498 -47.90 -2.58 -18.09
CA ALA A 498 -47.73 -3.46 -19.25
C ALA A 498 -47.90 -4.95 -18.90
N LEU A 499 -47.47 -5.37 -17.71
CA LEU A 499 -47.57 -6.78 -17.27
C LEU A 499 -48.95 -7.15 -16.70
N ARG A 500 -49.70 -6.21 -16.12
CA ARG A 500 -51.07 -6.44 -15.63
C ARG A 500 -52.02 -6.90 -16.73
N ILE A 501 -51.78 -6.51 -17.99
CA ILE A 501 -52.52 -6.99 -19.17
C ILE A 501 -52.37 -8.52 -19.34
N HIS A 502 -51.25 -9.07 -18.88
CA HIS A 502 -50.93 -10.51 -18.91
C HIS A 502 -51.17 -11.21 -17.56
N GLY A 503 -51.88 -10.57 -16.62
CA GLY A 503 -52.18 -11.14 -15.29
C GLY A 503 -50.98 -11.19 -14.33
N VAL A 504 -49.84 -10.59 -14.68
CA VAL A 504 -48.59 -10.66 -13.90
C VAL A 504 -48.28 -9.30 -13.25
N ARG A 505 -47.80 -9.33 -11.99
CA ARG A 505 -47.21 -8.18 -11.31
C ARG A 505 -45.78 -8.46 -10.89
N ILE A 506 -44.95 -7.41 -10.89
CA ILE A 506 -43.56 -7.45 -10.44
C ILE A 506 -43.28 -6.33 -9.43
N ASP A 507 -42.88 -6.70 -8.22
CA ASP A 507 -42.40 -5.76 -7.20
C ASP A 507 -40.90 -5.99 -6.91
N LEU A 508 -40.21 -4.95 -6.43
CA LEU A 508 -38.82 -5.06 -5.98
C LEU A 508 -38.76 -5.73 -4.59
N ALA A 509 -37.89 -6.72 -4.41
CA ALA A 509 -37.75 -7.46 -3.16
C ALA A 509 -36.29 -7.61 -2.73
N TRP A 510 -36.08 -8.01 -1.49
CA TRP A 510 -34.78 -8.47 -0.99
C TRP A 510 -34.90 -9.77 -0.20
N SER A 511 -33.82 -10.55 -0.22
CA SER A 511 -33.62 -11.65 0.71
C SER A 511 -32.33 -11.46 1.52
N GLN A 512 -32.31 -12.02 2.72
CA GLN A 512 -31.13 -12.10 3.55
C GLN A 512 -30.51 -13.48 3.34
N ALA A 513 -29.44 -13.52 2.53
CA ALA A 513 -28.82 -14.77 2.10
C ALA A 513 -27.83 -15.34 3.13
N THR A 514 -27.30 -14.53 4.04
CA THR A 514 -26.24 -14.92 4.99
C THR A 514 -26.47 -14.37 6.40
N PRO A 515 -25.80 -14.95 7.43
CA PRO A 515 -25.69 -14.34 8.76
C PRO A 515 -24.81 -13.09 8.77
N GLY A 516 -23.92 -12.95 7.77
CA GLY A 516 -23.33 -11.66 7.40
C GLY A 516 -24.41 -10.71 6.87
N ASN A 517 -24.26 -9.40 7.07
CA ASN A 517 -25.29 -8.39 6.76
C ASN A 517 -25.49 -8.11 5.24
N TYR A 518 -25.13 -9.05 4.37
CA TYR A 518 -25.36 -8.94 2.93
C TYR A 518 -26.84 -9.15 2.58
N ARG A 519 -27.36 -8.31 1.68
CA ARG A 519 -28.75 -8.36 1.20
C ARG A 519 -28.73 -8.58 -0.31
N GLN A 520 -29.31 -9.67 -0.77
CA GLN A 520 -29.52 -9.93 -2.20
C GLN A 520 -30.80 -9.19 -2.64
N TYR A 521 -30.70 -8.39 -3.70
CA TYR A 521 -31.83 -7.64 -4.28
C TYR A 521 -32.33 -8.34 -5.55
N GLY A 522 -33.63 -8.27 -5.81
CA GLY A 522 -34.22 -8.89 -6.99
C GLY A 522 -35.66 -8.48 -7.22
N LEU A 523 -36.30 -9.12 -8.18
CA LEU A 523 -37.71 -8.99 -8.50
C LEU A 523 -38.50 -10.14 -7.89
N LEU A 524 -39.69 -9.86 -7.37
CA LEU A 524 -40.70 -10.86 -7.03
C LEU A 524 -41.85 -10.77 -8.03
N VAL A 525 -42.10 -11.86 -8.75
CA VAL A 525 -43.09 -12.00 -9.83
C VAL A 525 -44.25 -12.85 -9.33
N TYR A 526 -45.49 -12.35 -9.39
CA TYR A 526 -46.67 -13.03 -8.86
C TYR A 526 -47.96 -12.74 -9.66
N SER A 527 -49.03 -13.50 -9.38
CA SER A 527 -50.33 -13.34 -10.06
C SER A 527 -51.10 -12.14 -9.50
N VAL A 528 -51.79 -11.41 -10.39
CA VAL A 528 -52.66 -10.28 -9.98
C VAL A 528 -53.90 -10.75 -9.21
N GLU A 529 -54.31 -12.02 -9.36
CA GLU A 529 -55.48 -12.61 -8.68
C GLU A 529 -55.30 -12.71 -7.15
N GLU A 530 -54.05 -12.62 -6.66
CA GLU A 530 -53.68 -12.80 -5.25
C GLU A 530 -53.68 -11.48 -4.42
N GLU A 531 -54.07 -10.34 -4.99
CA GLU A 531 -54.06 -9.03 -4.29
C GLU A 531 -55.14 -8.89 -3.18
N ASN A 532 -56.05 -9.85 -3.02
CA ASN A 532 -57.22 -9.76 -2.11
C ASN A 532 -57.01 -10.28 -0.67
N GLU A 533 -55.88 -10.91 -0.33
CA GLU A 533 -55.59 -11.42 1.02
C GLU A 533 -54.84 -10.36 1.88
N PRO A 534 -55.40 -9.91 3.03
CA PRO A 534 -54.86 -8.77 3.78
C PRO A 534 -53.59 -9.09 4.58
N ILE A 535 -52.61 -8.16 4.54
CA ILE A 535 -51.29 -8.34 5.16
C ILE A 535 -51.37 -8.16 6.69
N CYS A 536 -51.38 -9.27 7.43
CA CYS A 536 -51.28 -9.27 8.89
C CYS A 536 -49.84 -8.97 9.36
N LEU A 537 -49.53 -7.70 9.62
CA LEU A 537 -48.25 -7.28 10.21
C LEU A 537 -48.34 -7.25 11.75
N GLY A 538 -47.75 -8.24 12.42
CA GLY A 538 -47.71 -8.31 13.88
C GLY A 538 -46.82 -7.24 14.52
N ASN A 539 -47.41 -6.26 15.20
CA ASN A 539 -46.69 -5.24 15.97
C ASN A 539 -46.11 -5.82 17.27
N THR A 540 -44.80 -6.07 17.31
CA THR A 540 -44.08 -6.32 18.57
C THR A 540 -43.56 -5.00 19.14
N ASN A 541 -44.39 -4.31 19.93
CA ASN A 541 -44.03 -3.04 20.57
C ASN A 541 -43.53 -3.23 22.01
N GLY A 542 -42.22 -3.08 22.18
CA GLY A 542 -41.59 -2.80 23.48
C GLY A 542 -40.20 -2.21 23.25
N GLY A 543 -39.81 -1.08 23.84
CA GLY A 543 -40.60 -0.14 24.65
C GLY A 543 -39.67 0.73 25.49
N PHE A 544 -39.69 2.05 25.28
CA PHE A 544 -38.94 3.00 26.10
C PHE A 544 -39.79 4.23 26.45
N LYS A 545 -39.53 4.80 27.63
CA LYS A 545 -40.41 5.76 28.31
C LYS A 545 -40.03 7.20 27.99
N THR A 546 -41.04 8.06 27.78
CA THR A 546 -41.12 9.36 28.46
C THR A 546 -42.58 9.67 28.82
N GLU A 547 -42.81 9.90 30.11
CA GLU A 547 -43.72 10.83 30.83
C GLU A 547 -44.69 11.73 30.01
N THR A 548 -45.88 12.15 30.48
CA THR A 548 -46.51 12.11 31.83
C THR A 548 -48.05 12.28 31.76
N PHE A 549 -48.78 11.90 32.83
CA PHE A 549 -50.19 12.26 33.16
C PHE A 549 -51.33 11.75 32.22
N SER A 550 -52.55 11.40 32.67
CA SER A 550 -53.10 11.27 34.05
C SER A 550 -54.36 10.37 34.13
N ARG A 551 -54.76 10.02 35.37
CA ARG A 551 -56.14 9.66 35.86
C ARG A 551 -56.79 8.31 35.44
N VAL A 552 -57.02 7.44 36.46
CA VAL A 552 -58.35 6.98 36.97
C VAL A 552 -59.31 6.38 35.90
N LYS A 553 -59.82 5.12 35.94
CA LYS A 553 -60.04 4.07 36.99
C LYS A 553 -60.52 2.76 36.28
N THR A 554 -60.70 1.52 36.81
CA THR A 554 -60.57 0.86 38.15
C THR A 554 -60.19 -0.66 37.97
N THR A 555 -60.68 -1.53 38.86
CA THR A 555 -60.77 -3.01 38.93
C THR A 555 -61.69 -3.66 37.85
N ASP A 556 -61.86 -4.99 37.68
CA ASP A 556 -61.67 -6.21 38.51
C ASP A 556 -61.18 -7.47 37.72
N MET A 557 -60.91 -8.58 38.43
CA MET A 557 -60.68 -9.98 37.98
C MET A 557 -61.47 -10.93 38.92
N PRO A 558 -61.58 -12.27 38.72
CA PRO A 558 -61.33 -13.15 37.55
C PRO A 558 -62.54 -14.07 37.23
N ASN A 559 -62.44 -15.05 36.31
CA ASN A 559 -62.65 -16.51 36.58
C ASN A 559 -62.67 -17.44 35.34
N GLU A 560 -62.74 -18.75 35.63
CA GLU A 560 -62.28 -19.90 34.84
C GLU A 560 -63.32 -20.61 33.94
N SER A 561 -62.83 -21.70 33.30
CA SER A 561 -63.53 -22.95 32.90
C SER A 561 -64.04 -23.07 31.46
N GLY A 562 -64.15 -24.30 30.92
CA GLY A 562 -64.93 -24.49 29.68
C GLY A 562 -64.80 -25.73 28.78
N SER A 563 -63.80 -26.63 28.92
CA SER A 563 -63.67 -27.92 28.18
C SER A 563 -63.54 -27.88 26.63
N PRO A 564 -62.97 -28.91 25.97
CA PRO A 564 -62.89 -29.00 24.51
C PRO A 564 -64.15 -29.62 23.87
N ARG A 565 -64.33 -29.40 22.56
CA ARG A 565 -65.14 -30.26 21.68
C ARG A 565 -64.34 -30.67 20.46
N GLU A 566 -64.56 -31.91 20.05
CA GLU A 566 -64.08 -32.47 18.79
C GLU A 566 -65.02 -32.06 17.65
N ASP A 567 -64.46 -31.82 16.46
CA ASP A 567 -65.20 -31.91 15.20
C ASP A 567 -64.30 -32.53 14.12
N VAL A 568 -64.87 -33.44 13.34
CA VAL A 568 -64.16 -34.35 12.41
C VAL A 568 -63.97 -33.68 11.04
N PRO A 569 -62.83 -33.88 10.33
CA PRO A 569 -62.39 -32.92 9.33
C PRO A 569 -63.10 -33.03 7.97
N LEU A 570 -63.59 -31.90 7.47
CA LEU A 570 -63.91 -31.70 6.05
C LEU A 570 -62.64 -31.33 5.28
N THR A 571 -61.89 -32.35 4.86
CA THR A 571 -60.86 -32.20 3.83
C THR A 571 -61.47 -31.74 2.51
N GLN A 572 -60.95 -30.65 1.92
CA GLN A 572 -60.58 -30.49 0.49
C GLN A 572 -60.49 -29.00 0.11
N GLY A 573 -59.35 -28.35 0.42
CA GLY A 573 -59.11 -26.96 -0.02
C GLY A 573 -57.83 -26.29 0.50
N HIS A 574 -57.35 -26.64 1.71
CA HIS A 574 -56.31 -25.84 2.40
C HIS A 574 -54.85 -26.03 1.94
N ARG A 575 -54.54 -26.96 1.03
CA ARG A 575 -53.15 -27.34 0.73
C ARG A 575 -52.34 -26.30 -0.08
N SER A 576 -53.00 -25.31 -0.68
CA SER A 576 -52.35 -24.23 -1.45
C SER A 576 -51.86 -23.08 -0.56
N SER A 577 -52.67 -22.66 0.41
CA SER A 577 -52.40 -21.45 1.22
C SER A 577 -51.17 -21.60 2.14
N GLU A 578 -50.99 -22.76 2.78
CA GLU A 578 -49.79 -23.03 3.58
C GLU A 578 -48.51 -22.97 2.73
N GLY A 579 -48.54 -23.54 1.53
CA GLY A 579 -47.44 -23.48 0.58
C GLY A 579 -47.10 -22.05 0.15
N PHE A 580 -48.12 -21.25 -0.17
CA PHE A 580 -47.97 -19.83 -0.53
C PHE A 580 -47.37 -19.00 0.61
N ALA A 581 -47.91 -19.13 1.84
CA ALA A 581 -47.40 -18.43 3.02
C ALA A 581 -45.96 -18.84 3.36
N ARG A 582 -45.57 -20.10 3.11
CA ARG A 582 -44.20 -20.61 3.32
C ARG A 582 -43.25 -20.16 2.21
N ARG A 583 -43.65 -20.20 0.93
CA ARG A 583 -42.88 -19.68 -0.23
C ARG A 583 -42.63 -18.17 -0.09
N LYS A 584 -43.58 -17.42 0.46
CA LYS A 584 -43.46 -15.99 0.79
C LYS A 584 -42.50 -15.72 1.98
N ARG A 585 -42.31 -16.65 2.92
CA ARG A 585 -41.34 -16.52 4.03
C ARG A 585 -39.87 -16.57 3.59
N SER A 586 -39.56 -17.16 2.43
CA SER A 586 -38.19 -17.23 1.89
C SER A 586 -37.63 -15.87 1.43
N TYR A 587 -38.47 -14.83 1.34
CA TYR A 587 -38.09 -13.47 0.99
C TYR A 587 -38.48 -12.50 2.11
N ARG A 588 -37.46 -11.97 2.82
CA ARG A 588 -37.65 -11.29 4.11
C ARG A 588 -38.33 -9.92 4.02
N GLY A 589 -38.50 -9.35 2.82
CA GLY A 589 -39.40 -8.20 2.61
C GLY A 589 -39.50 -7.68 1.18
N ILE A 590 -40.66 -7.12 0.86
CA ILE A 590 -40.90 -6.32 -0.36
C ILE A 590 -40.42 -4.88 -0.10
N ILE A 591 -39.75 -4.29 -1.09
CA ILE A 591 -39.23 -2.92 -1.04
C ILE A 591 -40.27 -1.95 -1.60
N ASP A 592 -41.28 -1.66 -0.79
CA ASP A 592 -42.13 -0.49 -0.95
C ASP A 592 -41.34 0.82 -0.65
N ALA A 593 -41.85 1.96 -1.10
CA ALA A 593 -41.32 3.29 -0.81
C ALA A 593 -41.17 3.57 0.70
N ASN A 594 -42.04 3.01 1.55
CA ASN A 594 -41.94 3.10 3.01
C ASN A 594 -40.88 2.14 3.57
N SER A 595 -40.78 0.92 3.04
CA SER A 595 -39.72 -0.04 3.41
C SER A 595 -38.31 0.51 3.07
N LEU A 596 -38.18 1.22 1.95
CA LEU A 596 -36.93 1.84 1.51
C LEU A 596 -36.40 2.89 2.50
N GLN A 597 -37.27 3.51 3.31
CA GLN A 597 -36.88 4.42 4.41
C GLN A 597 -36.04 3.69 5.48
N LYS A 598 -36.31 2.40 5.72
CA LYS A 598 -35.70 1.54 6.75
C LYS A 598 -34.49 0.76 6.23
N LEU A 599 -33.97 1.10 5.05
CA LEU A 599 -32.77 0.47 4.48
C LEU A 599 -31.50 1.05 5.14
N GLU A 600 -30.98 0.34 6.14
CA GLU A 600 -29.71 0.68 6.78
C GLU A 600 -28.52 0.39 5.85
N GLU A 601 -27.68 1.41 5.62
CA GLU A 601 -26.42 1.30 4.86
C GLU A 601 -25.25 1.47 5.84
N LYS A 602 -24.39 0.44 5.96
CA LYS A 602 -23.22 0.49 6.84
C LYS A 602 -22.24 1.58 6.36
N ARG A 603 -21.86 2.48 7.26
CA ARG A 603 -20.86 3.53 7.02
C ARG A 603 -19.57 3.20 7.76
N ASP A 604 -18.60 2.63 7.04
CA ASP A 604 -17.25 2.40 7.55
C ASP A 604 -16.46 3.71 7.64
N ILE A 605 -15.35 3.73 8.40
CA ILE A 605 -14.54 4.94 8.62
C ILE A 605 -14.02 5.52 7.28
N PHE A 606 -13.66 4.65 6.33
CA PHE A 606 -13.24 5.02 4.98
C PHE A 606 -14.39 5.18 3.97
N TYR A 607 -15.64 5.37 4.43
CA TYR A 607 -16.83 5.45 3.58
C TYR A 607 -16.70 6.44 2.42
N LEU A 608 -16.08 7.62 2.64
CA LEU A 608 -15.96 8.64 1.59
C LEU A 608 -15.00 8.20 0.46
N LEU A 609 -13.85 7.63 0.83
CA LEU A 609 -12.89 7.07 -0.13
C LEU A 609 -13.47 5.87 -0.88
N SER A 610 -14.11 4.94 -0.16
CA SER A 610 -14.75 3.78 -0.79
C SER A 610 -15.94 4.17 -1.68
N PHE A 611 -16.71 5.20 -1.29
CA PHE A 611 -17.81 5.73 -2.10
C PHE A 611 -17.31 6.34 -3.42
N ILE A 612 -16.22 7.11 -3.40
CA ILE A 612 -15.58 7.62 -4.63
C ILE A 612 -15.16 6.44 -5.50
N LEU A 613 -14.26 5.60 -4.99
CA LEU A 613 -13.61 4.54 -5.75
C LEU A 613 -14.60 3.50 -6.34
N HIS A 614 -15.70 3.19 -5.63
CA HIS A 614 -16.73 2.27 -6.15
C HIS A 614 -17.77 2.93 -7.05
N ASN A 615 -17.83 4.27 -7.17
CA ASN A 615 -18.84 4.98 -7.97
C ASN A 615 -18.28 5.95 -9.03
N THR A 616 -16.97 6.10 -9.16
CA THR A 616 -16.32 6.88 -10.22
C THR A 616 -16.49 6.24 -11.59
N LYS A 617 -17.43 6.75 -12.38
CA LYS A 617 -17.45 6.56 -13.83
C LYS A 617 -16.25 7.31 -14.44
N PRO A 618 -15.45 6.71 -15.35
CA PRO A 618 -14.45 7.45 -16.11
C PRO A 618 -15.12 8.58 -16.90
N GLY A 619 -14.43 9.72 -17.00
CA GLY A 619 -14.82 10.77 -17.92
C GLY A 619 -14.91 10.23 -19.34
N GLY A 620 -16.01 10.51 -20.04
CA GLY A 620 -16.05 10.30 -21.48
C GLY A 620 -14.95 11.15 -22.10
N HIS A 621 -14.06 10.54 -22.89
CA HIS A 621 -12.88 11.21 -23.41
C HIS A 621 -13.25 12.16 -24.56
N GLN A 622 -13.79 13.33 -24.20
CA GLN A 622 -13.54 14.56 -24.96
C GLN A 622 -12.04 14.82 -24.95
N ASP A 623 -11.49 15.45 -25.97
CA ASP A 623 -10.04 15.45 -26.19
C ASP A 623 -9.26 16.19 -25.09
N LEU A 624 -9.86 17.20 -24.46
CA LEU A 624 -9.33 17.84 -23.26
C LEU A 624 -9.14 16.85 -22.09
N VAL A 625 -10.07 15.91 -21.90
CA VAL A 625 -9.99 14.87 -20.85
C VAL A 625 -8.92 13.82 -21.20
N GLY A 626 -8.83 13.44 -22.48
CA GLY A 626 -7.76 12.54 -22.96
C GLY A 626 -6.36 13.15 -22.83
N LEU A 627 -6.23 14.46 -23.08
CA LEU A 627 -5.01 15.24 -22.91
C LEU A 627 -4.61 15.34 -21.42
N VAL A 628 -5.55 15.64 -20.51
CA VAL A 628 -5.28 15.65 -19.06
C VAL A 628 -4.86 14.27 -18.54
N ILE A 629 -5.51 13.20 -19.00
CA ILE A 629 -5.11 11.82 -18.66
C ILE A 629 -3.71 11.49 -19.20
N SER A 630 -3.39 11.94 -20.42
CA SER A 630 -2.05 11.78 -21.01
C SER A 630 -0.98 12.52 -20.21
N MET A 631 -1.26 13.75 -19.75
CA MET A 631 -0.38 14.53 -18.87
C MET A 631 -0.15 13.85 -17.52
N LEU A 632 -1.21 13.30 -16.89
CA LEU A 632 -1.10 12.58 -15.63
C LEU A 632 -0.20 11.34 -15.77
N LEU A 633 -0.44 10.50 -16.79
CA LEU A 633 0.35 9.30 -17.04
C LEU A 633 1.82 9.60 -17.37
N LEU A 634 2.07 10.64 -18.17
CA LEU A 634 3.43 11.11 -18.46
C LEU A 634 4.12 11.69 -17.22
N GLY A 635 3.38 12.41 -16.37
CA GLY A 635 3.87 12.96 -15.11
C GLY A 635 4.31 11.86 -14.14
N ASP A 636 3.42 10.87 -13.91
CA ASP A 636 3.68 9.67 -13.12
C ASP A 636 4.94 8.94 -13.64
N PHE A 637 5.05 8.69 -14.95
CA PHE A 637 6.25 8.11 -15.56
C PHE A 637 7.52 8.95 -15.35
N SER A 638 7.45 10.27 -15.55
CA SER A 638 8.60 11.16 -15.30
C SER A 638 9.04 11.12 -13.84
N LEU A 639 8.09 10.94 -12.92
CA LEU A 639 8.37 10.81 -11.49
C LEU A 639 9.00 9.47 -11.15
N VAL A 640 8.57 8.36 -11.77
CA VAL A 640 9.27 7.06 -11.66
C VAL A 640 10.70 7.17 -12.16
N LEU A 641 10.93 7.87 -13.28
CA LEU A 641 12.25 8.04 -13.87
C LEU A 641 13.17 8.91 -12.99
N LEU A 642 12.67 10.02 -12.47
CA LEU A 642 13.42 10.93 -11.58
C LEU A 642 13.72 10.27 -10.23
N THR A 643 12.76 9.58 -9.63
CA THR A 643 12.99 8.84 -8.37
C THR A 643 13.99 7.70 -8.58
N PHE A 644 13.88 6.94 -9.67
CA PHE A 644 14.87 5.90 -10.02
C PHE A 644 16.28 6.48 -10.23
N LEU A 645 16.41 7.64 -10.89
CA LEU A 645 17.70 8.30 -11.11
C LEU A 645 18.31 8.84 -9.81
N GLN A 646 17.50 9.42 -8.92
CA GLN A 646 17.95 9.84 -7.58
C GLN A 646 18.43 8.64 -6.76
N LEU A 647 17.65 7.55 -6.73
CA LEU A 647 18.02 6.32 -6.03
C LEU A 647 19.31 5.70 -6.60
N TYR A 648 19.46 5.67 -7.93
CA TYR A 648 20.67 5.19 -8.59
C TYR A 648 21.92 6.00 -8.19
N SER A 649 21.79 7.32 -8.08
CA SER A 649 22.89 8.19 -7.63
C SER A 649 23.29 7.95 -6.17
N ILE A 650 22.35 7.51 -5.32
CA ILE A 650 22.60 7.21 -3.90
C ILE A 650 23.13 5.77 -3.77
N SER A 651 22.36 4.76 -4.17
CA SER A 651 22.77 3.34 -4.10
C SER A 651 21.99 2.41 -5.03
N LEU A 652 22.72 1.51 -5.70
CA LEU A 652 22.14 0.35 -6.39
C LEU A 652 21.32 -0.55 -5.44
N VAL A 653 21.68 -0.62 -4.15
CA VAL A 653 20.91 -1.37 -3.16
C VAL A 653 19.54 -0.72 -2.93
N ASP A 654 19.49 0.62 -2.88
CA ASP A 654 18.25 1.37 -2.69
C ASP A 654 17.37 1.31 -3.94
N VAL A 655 17.97 1.25 -5.14
CA VAL A 655 17.26 0.95 -6.40
C VAL A 655 16.59 -0.43 -6.35
N PHE A 656 17.31 -1.48 -5.96
CA PHE A 656 16.72 -2.81 -5.82
C PHE A 656 15.64 -2.84 -4.72
N LEU A 657 15.91 -2.22 -3.57
CA LEU A 657 14.98 -2.14 -2.45
C LEU A 657 13.69 -1.44 -2.87
N VAL A 658 13.76 -0.33 -3.62
CA VAL A 658 12.59 0.34 -4.19
C VAL A 658 11.89 -0.50 -5.26
N LEU A 659 12.63 -1.22 -6.12
CA LEU A 659 12.03 -2.08 -7.15
C LEU A 659 11.36 -3.34 -6.57
N PHE A 660 11.72 -3.76 -5.35
CA PHE A 660 11.10 -4.89 -4.64
C PHE A 660 10.07 -4.49 -3.56
N ILE A 661 10.13 -3.27 -3.00
CA ILE A 661 9.28 -2.84 -1.86
C ILE A 661 8.36 -1.66 -2.22
N LEU A 662 8.80 -0.70 -3.04
CA LEU A 662 7.92 0.36 -3.54
C LEU A 662 6.98 -0.25 -4.60
N PRO A 663 5.69 0.12 -4.63
CA PRO A 663 4.70 -0.76 -5.22
C PRO A 663 4.72 -0.78 -6.76
N LEU A 664 4.31 -1.94 -7.30
CA LEU A 664 3.87 -2.10 -8.68
C LEU A 664 2.83 -1.04 -9.12
N GLY A 665 2.09 -0.46 -8.16
CA GLY A 665 1.19 0.69 -8.37
C GLY A 665 1.86 2.01 -8.80
N ILE A 666 3.20 2.09 -8.84
CA ILE A 666 3.96 3.22 -9.41
C ILE A 666 4.50 2.87 -10.81
N LEU A 667 4.97 1.64 -11.03
CA LEU A 667 5.55 1.21 -12.32
C LEU A 667 4.51 0.81 -13.38
N LEU A 668 3.34 0.29 -12.97
CA LEU A 668 2.31 -0.23 -13.88
C LEU A 668 1.25 0.76 -14.39
N PRO A 669 0.91 1.91 -13.75
CA PRO A 669 -0.09 2.83 -14.28
C PRO A 669 0.24 3.36 -15.66
N PHE A 670 1.51 3.70 -15.93
CA PHE A 670 1.95 4.21 -17.23
C PHE A 670 1.74 3.22 -18.40
N PRO A 671 2.28 1.98 -18.39
CA PRO A 671 2.04 1.03 -19.47
C PRO A 671 0.56 0.58 -19.54
N ALA A 672 -0.15 0.49 -18.41
CA ALA A 672 -1.59 0.20 -18.40
C ALA A 672 -2.41 1.35 -19.03
N GLY A 673 -2.06 2.60 -18.73
CA GLY A 673 -2.72 3.81 -19.23
C GLY A 673 -2.41 4.12 -20.69
N ILE A 674 -1.20 3.84 -21.18
CA ILE A 674 -0.90 3.89 -22.63
C ILE A 674 -1.71 2.81 -23.36
N ASN A 675 -1.76 1.58 -22.85
CA ASN A 675 -2.60 0.54 -23.44
C ASN A 675 -4.09 0.94 -23.41
N ALA A 676 -4.55 1.64 -22.37
CA ALA A 676 -5.89 2.23 -22.33
C ALA A 676 -6.12 3.22 -23.48
N LEU A 677 -5.21 4.20 -23.63
CA LEU A 677 -5.32 5.31 -24.57
C LEU A 677 -5.47 4.83 -26.03
N PHE A 678 -4.82 3.71 -26.38
CA PHE A 678 -4.83 3.14 -27.73
C PHE A 678 -5.78 1.93 -27.92
N SER A 679 -6.21 1.22 -26.87
CA SER A 679 -7.13 0.07 -27.02
C SER A 679 -8.62 0.45 -27.16
N HIS A 680 -8.93 1.74 -27.05
CA HIS A 680 -10.29 2.29 -27.06
C HIS A 680 -10.94 2.40 -28.47
N GLY A 681 -11.05 1.28 -29.20
CA GLY A 681 -11.92 1.17 -30.37
C GLY A 681 -13.40 1.04 -29.98
N PRO A 682 -14.36 1.66 -30.68
CA PRO A 682 -15.76 1.82 -30.22
C PRO A 682 -16.57 0.52 -30.05
N ARG A 683 -16.03 -0.63 -30.47
CA ARG A 683 -16.68 -1.96 -30.35
C ARG A 683 -16.09 -2.88 -29.27
N ARG A 684 -14.98 -2.53 -28.60
CA ARG A 684 -14.30 -3.43 -27.63
C ARG A 684 -14.63 -3.13 -26.16
N SER A 685 -15.67 -3.83 -25.69
CA SER A 685 -15.92 -4.18 -24.27
C SER A 685 -15.77 -3.07 -23.20
N ALA A 686 -16.90 -2.58 -22.67
CA ALA A 686 -16.94 -1.65 -21.54
C ALA A 686 -16.24 -2.14 -20.24
N GLY A 687 -15.90 -3.43 -20.14
CA GLY A 687 -15.11 -3.99 -19.03
C GLY A 687 -13.65 -3.54 -19.00
N LEU A 688 -13.00 -3.34 -20.15
CA LEU A 688 -11.61 -2.84 -20.19
C LEU A 688 -11.54 -1.36 -19.79
N ALA A 689 -12.47 -0.55 -20.30
CA ALA A 689 -12.63 0.87 -19.92
C ALA A 689 -12.76 1.06 -18.39
N ARG A 690 -13.48 0.16 -17.71
CA ARG A 690 -13.61 0.14 -16.24
C ARG A 690 -12.27 -0.14 -15.54
N PHE A 691 -11.48 -1.09 -16.04
CA PHE A 691 -10.18 -1.45 -15.46
C PHE A 691 -9.17 -0.31 -15.59
N TYR A 692 -9.08 0.31 -16.76
CA TYR A 692 -8.16 1.44 -17.00
C TYR A 692 -8.53 2.70 -16.21
N ALA A 693 -9.82 2.95 -15.94
CA ALA A 693 -10.25 4.05 -15.09
C ALA A 693 -9.64 4.00 -13.68
N LEU A 694 -9.38 2.80 -13.15
CA LEU A 694 -8.74 2.61 -11.84
C LEU A 694 -7.23 2.87 -11.88
N TRP A 695 -6.55 2.53 -12.98
CA TRP A 695 -5.13 2.87 -13.17
C TRP A 695 -4.89 4.37 -13.31
N ASN A 696 -5.79 5.08 -14.01
CA ASN A 696 -5.75 6.54 -14.08
C ASN A 696 -6.00 7.18 -12.69
N LEU A 697 -6.82 6.56 -11.84
CA LEU A 697 -7.05 7.02 -10.47
C LEU A 697 -5.83 6.77 -9.56
N THR A 698 -5.14 5.63 -9.68
CA THR A 698 -3.87 5.42 -8.95
C THR A 698 -2.79 6.38 -9.42
N SER A 699 -2.69 6.65 -10.73
CA SER A 699 -1.74 7.62 -11.29
C SER A 699 -1.97 9.05 -10.75
N LEU A 700 -3.24 9.48 -10.65
CA LEU A 700 -3.60 10.75 -10.01
C LEU A 700 -3.23 10.78 -8.52
N ILE A 701 -3.42 9.67 -7.79
CA ILE A 701 -3.03 9.57 -6.37
C ILE A 701 -1.50 9.65 -6.22
N ASN A 702 -0.73 8.97 -7.08
CA ASN A 702 0.74 9.04 -7.09
C ASN A 702 1.19 10.51 -7.25
N VAL A 703 0.75 11.18 -8.32
CA VAL A 703 1.12 12.56 -8.65
C VAL A 703 0.68 13.56 -7.58
N VAL A 704 -0.48 13.37 -6.93
CA VAL A 704 -0.89 14.23 -5.80
C VAL A 704 -0.05 13.94 -4.55
N SER A 705 0.27 12.68 -4.28
CA SER A 705 1.05 12.29 -3.09
C SER A 705 2.48 12.82 -3.15
N SER A 706 3.15 12.74 -4.30
CA SER A 706 4.50 13.27 -4.48
C SER A 706 4.55 14.79 -4.36
N TRP A 707 3.55 15.51 -4.90
CA TRP A 707 3.45 16.96 -4.76
C TRP A 707 3.37 17.41 -3.29
N ASN A 708 2.81 16.57 -2.40
CA ASN A 708 2.81 16.82 -0.95
C ASN A 708 4.14 16.42 -0.27
N PHE A 709 4.88 15.45 -0.81
CA PHE A 709 6.20 15.06 -0.32
C PHE A 709 7.31 16.05 -0.72
N ASP A 710 7.30 16.56 -1.96
CA ASP A 710 8.24 17.59 -2.43
C ASP A 710 8.11 18.88 -1.61
N LEU A 711 6.86 19.25 -1.27
CA LEU A 711 6.54 20.35 -0.35
C LEU A 711 7.09 20.15 1.07
N HIS A 712 7.41 18.92 1.46
CA HIS A 712 7.97 18.59 2.78
C HIS A 712 9.50 18.39 2.77
N PHE A 713 10.12 18.36 1.58
CA PHE A 713 11.58 18.39 1.37
C PHE A 713 12.11 19.77 0.95
N THR A 714 11.22 20.75 0.75
CA THR A 714 11.55 22.13 0.34
C THR A 714 11.30 23.18 1.45
N CYS A 715 11.24 22.74 2.71
CA CYS A 715 11.16 23.56 3.93
C CYS A 715 12.23 23.11 4.93
#